data_AF-A0A673V3U8-F1
#
_entry.id   AF-A0A673V3U8-F1
#
_cell.length_a   1.000
_cell.length_b   1.000
_cell.length_c   1.000
_cell.angle_alpha   90.00
_cell.angle_beta   90.00
_cell.angle_gamma   90.00
#
_symmetry.space_group_name_H-M   'P 1'
#
loop_
_entity.id
_entity.type
_entity.pdbx_description
1 polymer ?
#
loop_
_entity_poly.entity_id
_entity_poly.type
_entity_poly.pdbx_seq_one_letter_code
_entity_poly.pdbx_strand_id
1 'polypeptide(L)'
;MVPTWLWLLCLSVAEVFPEAQPTELYVEVPENYGGNFPLYLIKLPLPPEETEGKIVLSGNPGMTAEGPFAVDAESGFLLVTRVLDREEQAEYQLQVTRETEDGHVLWGPLPVLVHVKDENDQVPYFSQSIYRVRLSQGTRPGVPFLFLEASDEDEPGTANSDLRFYILNQAPAQPSPDMFQLEPRLGALALSPEGSTSLDQDMEGPYQLLVQVKDMGDQASGHQATATVDVSVVENTWVPLDPVHLAENLKVPYPHHIAQVHWNGGDIHYHLESQPPGPFDVDTEGTLYVTKELDREAQAEYLLQVQARNTRGEDYTEPLELRVVVMDENDNAPVCPLRGSPISIPELSPPGTEVTRLLAEDLDATGSPNSHIVYCLLSPEPEEGTEGRAFKLDSTSGRVTVGDAPLQAGQSILLQVVAADLGGAEGGLSSTCEVTVTITDINNHAPEFTDSQIEPISLPEDTEPGTLVATLTATDADLEPVFRLMDFAIEAGDVEGTFGLDWEPDSSHVQLLLLKNLSYEAASSHKLVIVVRSMAELVGPGPGPGATATVTILVERVVPPPKLDQESYEASVPVSTPAGSLLLTIQPSDPMSSPLRFSLVNDSEGWFCIKEVSGEVHTARPLQGAQPGDMYTVLVEAQYEGDPGDEPTLSASATLVIHFLKAPSARAPTLNPVPTRHLCTPRQDHGVVISGPSEDPDVAGGHGPYSFALGPNPTVQRDWHLQALNDSHAYLTLALHWVEPREHVVPVVVSHNAQRWQLLIRVIVCRCNVEGQCMRKVGRMKGMPTKLSAVGILVGTLMAIGIFLILIFTHLTLARKKHLDHPVDSVPLKAVV
;
A
#
# COMPACT_ATOMS: atom_id res chain seq x y z
N MET A 1 73.30 -71.71 -22.32
CA MET A 1 73.11 -71.95 -20.88
C MET A 1 72.30 -70.80 -20.33
N VAL A 2 71.15 -71.14 -19.77
CA VAL A 2 70.17 -70.39 -18.94
C VAL A 2 70.89 -69.87 -17.65
N PRO A 3 70.44 -68.88 -16.85
CA PRO A 3 69.48 -67.76 -17.06
C PRO A 3 69.68 -66.45 -16.21
N THR A 4 68.79 -65.48 -16.45
CA THR A 4 68.00 -64.62 -15.51
C THR A 4 68.56 -63.92 -14.25
N TRP A 5 68.22 -62.61 -14.17
CA TRP A 5 67.52 -61.87 -13.08
C TRP A 5 68.24 -60.76 -12.27
N LEU A 6 67.42 -59.71 -12.02
CA LEU A 6 67.38 -58.75 -10.91
C LEU A 6 68.34 -57.53 -10.90
N TRP A 7 67.80 -56.30 -10.88
CA TRP A 7 67.54 -55.50 -9.65
C TRP A 7 67.10 -54.05 -9.98
N LEU A 8 65.99 -53.62 -9.35
CA LEU A 8 65.84 -52.35 -8.61
C LEU A 8 64.41 -52.35 -8.01
N LEU A 9 64.21 -52.86 -6.79
CA LEU A 9 64.20 -52.16 -5.50
C LEU A 9 63.21 -51.00 -5.38
N CYS A 10 62.03 -51.30 -4.82
CA CYS A 10 61.23 -50.38 -4.03
C CYS A 10 60.94 -51.04 -2.67
N LEU A 11 61.21 -50.31 -1.59
CA LEU A 11 60.73 -50.56 -0.24
C LEU A 11 60.30 -49.23 0.34
N SER A 12 59.00 -49.04 0.56
CA SER A 12 58.48 -48.45 1.80
C SER A 12 56.96 -48.60 1.84
N VAL A 13 56.52 -49.13 2.97
CA VAL A 13 55.15 -49.39 3.42
C VAL A 13 54.27 -48.14 3.27
N ALA A 14 53.09 -48.31 2.66
CA ALA A 14 51.97 -47.37 2.75
C ALA A 14 50.76 -48.10 3.36
N GLU A 15 50.02 -47.31 4.13
CA GLU A 15 48.98 -47.65 5.07
C GLU A 15 47.79 -48.41 4.47
N VAL A 16 47.20 -49.26 5.30
CA VAL A 16 45.88 -49.85 5.10
C VAL A 16 44.86 -48.71 5.12
N PHE A 17 44.40 -48.28 3.95
CA PHE A 17 43.14 -47.57 3.80
C PHE A 17 41.99 -48.60 3.84
N PRO A 18 40.87 -48.32 4.52
CA PRO A 18 39.67 -49.13 4.37
C PRO A 18 39.18 -48.92 2.94
N GLU A 19 39.14 -50.01 2.18
CA GLU A 19 38.63 -50.08 0.82
C GLU A 19 37.19 -49.54 0.81
N ALA A 20 37.00 -48.36 0.22
CA ALA A 20 35.69 -47.79 -0.01
C ALA A 20 34.91 -48.75 -0.91
N GLN A 21 33.73 -49.19 -0.45
CA GLN A 21 32.85 -50.04 -1.26
C GLN A 21 32.54 -49.32 -2.57
N PRO A 22 32.55 -50.01 -3.73
CA PRO A 22 32.18 -49.41 -5.00
C PRO A 22 30.74 -48.90 -4.88
N THR A 23 30.55 -47.64 -5.25
CA THR A 23 29.26 -46.93 -5.20
C THR A 23 28.24 -47.46 -6.22
N GLU A 24 28.65 -48.32 -7.15
CA GLU A 24 27.81 -49.03 -8.12
C GLU A 24 28.56 -50.26 -8.68
N LEU A 25 27.85 -51.37 -8.92
CA LEU A 25 28.41 -52.60 -9.48
C LEU A 25 28.14 -52.66 -10.99
N TYR A 26 29.17 -52.71 -11.83
CA TYR A 26 29.02 -52.80 -13.28
C TYR A 26 29.22 -54.24 -13.77
N VAL A 27 28.33 -54.69 -14.64
CA VAL A 27 28.32 -56.05 -15.20
C VAL A 27 28.07 -55.98 -16.72
N GLU A 28 28.90 -56.65 -17.51
CA GLU A 28 28.67 -56.81 -18.94
C GLU A 28 28.17 -58.22 -19.24
N VAL A 29 27.12 -58.32 -20.07
CA VAL A 29 26.53 -59.59 -20.49
C VAL A 29 26.25 -59.51 -21.99
N PRO A 30 26.77 -60.43 -22.82
CA PRO A 30 26.38 -60.44 -24.22
C PRO A 30 24.88 -60.78 -24.37
N GLU A 31 24.22 -60.18 -25.35
CA GLU A 31 22.83 -60.49 -25.67
C GLU A 31 22.64 -61.91 -26.20
N ASN A 32 21.40 -62.35 -26.37
CA ASN A 32 21.05 -63.74 -26.72
C ASN A 32 21.42 -64.81 -25.66
N TYR A 33 22.08 -64.42 -24.57
CA TYR A 33 22.36 -65.27 -23.42
C TYR A 33 21.26 -65.16 -22.35
N GLY A 34 20.94 -66.28 -21.67
CA GLY A 34 20.04 -66.29 -20.50
C GLY A 34 18.62 -66.86 -20.68
N GLY A 35 18.44 -67.83 -21.58
CA GLY A 35 17.15 -68.53 -21.78
C GLY A 35 16.86 -69.68 -20.78
N ASN A 36 16.63 -70.90 -21.28
CA ASN A 36 16.17 -72.09 -20.53
C ASN A 36 17.02 -72.50 -19.29
N PHE A 37 18.23 -71.95 -19.16
CA PHE A 37 19.09 -72.14 -18.00
C PHE A 37 19.55 -70.77 -17.48
N PRO A 38 19.47 -70.52 -16.17
CA PRO A 38 19.88 -69.24 -15.60
C PRO A 38 21.38 -69.03 -15.77
N LEU A 39 21.78 -67.89 -16.33
CA LEU A 39 23.19 -67.51 -16.47
C LEU A 39 23.62 -66.71 -15.24
N TYR A 40 24.58 -67.24 -14.48
CA TYR A 40 25.14 -66.59 -13.29
C TYR A 40 26.15 -65.52 -13.71
N LEU A 41 25.89 -64.26 -13.37
CA LEU A 41 26.69 -63.11 -13.79
C LEU A 41 27.79 -62.79 -12.78
N ILE A 42 27.39 -62.37 -11.58
CA ILE A 42 28.32 -61.89 -10.55
C ILE A 42 27.79 -62.26 -9.17
N LYS A 43 28.70 -62.59 -8.26
CA LYS A 43 28.37 -62.80 -6.86
C LYS A 43 28.16 -61.44 -6.20
N LEU A 44 26.96 -61.21 -5.69
CA LEU A 44 26.63 -59.96 -5.00
C LEU A 44 27.30 -59.95 -3.62
N PRO A 45 27.82 -58.80 -3.15
CA PRO A 45 28.46 -58.67 -1.84
C PRO A 45 27.43 -58.61 -0.70
N LEU A 46 26.58 -59.63 -0.62
CA LEU A 46 25.49 -59.73 0.35
C LEU A 46 26.03 -60.00 1.77
N PRO A 47 25.35 -59.51 2.82
CA PRO A 47 25.68 -59.82 4.20
C PRO A 47 25.47 -61.32 4.51
N PRO A 48 26.13 -61.88 5.55
CA PRO A 48 26.09 -63.30 5.87
C PRO A 48 24.68 -63.84 6.14
N GLU A 49 24.46 -65.11 5.74
CA GLU A 49 23.18 -65.83 5.64
C GLU A 49 22.35 -65.87 6.95
N GLU A 50 22.97 -65.69 8.12
CA GLU A 50 22.33 -65.75 9.44
C GLU A 50 21.40 -64.56 9.76
N THR A 51 21.32 -63.56 8.89
CA THR A 51 20.46 -62.39 9.08
C THR A 51 19.05 -62.69 8.54
N GLU A 52 17.97 -62.42 9.27
CA GLU A 52 16.59 -62.61 8.75
C GLU A 52 16.33 -61.65 7.57
N GLY A 53 15.57 -62.07 6.55
CA GLY A 53 15.15 -61.21 5.43
C GLY A 53 15.34 -61.82 4.03
N LYS A 54 14.47 -61.45 3.08
CA LYS A 54 14.51 -61.87 1.67
C LYS A 54 15.32 -60.88 0.83
N ILE A 55 16.01 -61.35 -0.19
CA ILE A 55 16.69 -60.48 -1.16
C ILE A 55 15.64 -60.02 -2.18
N VAL A 56 15.58 -58.72 -2.42
CA VAL A 56 14.66 -58.09 -3.36
C VAL A 56 15.48 -57.38 -4.43
N LEU A 57 15.11 -57.62 -5.68
CA LEU A 57 15.66 -56.91 -6.85
C LEU A 57 14.58 -55.95 -7.35
N SER A 58 14.90 -54.66 -7.41
CA SER A 58 14.05 -53.63 -8.01
C SER A 58 14.76 -53.02 -9.22
N GLY A 59 14.01 -52.62 -10.23
CA GLY A 59 14.53 -51.98 -11.45
C GLY A 59 13.84 -50.66 -11.73
N ASN A 60 14.23 -49.97 -12.81
CA ASN A 60 13.64 -48.70 -13.23
C ASN A 60 12.10 -48.77 -13.41
N PRO A 61 11.37 -47.65 -13.17
CA PRO A 61 9.92 -47.59 -13.33
C PRO A 61 9.55 -47.81 -14.79
N GLY A 62 9.04 -49.00 -15.10
CA GLY A 62 8.80 -49.49 -16.47
C GLY A 62 9.04 -50.99 -16.62
N MET A 63 9.88 -51.59 -15.75
CA MET A 63 9.97 -53.04 -15.67
C MET A 63 8.71 -53.63 -15.03
N THR A 64 8.09 -54.60 -15.70
CA THR A 64 7.09 -55.47 -15.07
C THR A 64 7.70 -56.18 -13.85
N ALA A 65 6.87 -56.57 -12.87
CA ALA A 65 7.31 -57.23 -11.63
C ALA A 65 8.11 -58.56 -11.81
N GLU A 66 8.28 -59.02 -13.06
CA GLU A 66 9.14 -60.12 -13.48
C GLU A 66 10.10 -59.66 -14.60
N GLY A 67 11.14 -58.89 -14.26
CA GLY A 67 12.22 -58.53 -15.19
C GLY A 67 13.12 -59.72 -15.55
N PRO A 68 14.07 -59.56 -16.51
CA PRO A 68 14.94 -60.63 -16.99
C PRO A 68 16.06 -61.03 -16.01
N PHE A 69 16.12 -60.42 -14.82
CA PHE A 69 17.14 -60.68 -13.81
C PHE A 69 16.50 -61.20 -12.52
N ALA A 70 17.21 -62.09 -11.83
CA ALA A 70 16.87 -62.52 -10.49
C ALA A 70 18.15 -62.71 -9.66
N VAL A 71 18.00 -62.91 -8.35
CA VAL A 71 19.12 -63.26 -7.46
C VAL A 71 18.86 -64.65 -6.90
N ASP A 72 19.83 -65.56 -7.04
CA ASP A 72 19.75 -66.86 -6.40
C ASP A 72 19.94 -66.73 -4.88
N ALA A 73 18.93 -67.13 -4.12
CA ALA A 73 18.87 -66.93 -2.68
C ALA A 73 19.92 -67.75 -1.90
N GLU A 74 20.34 -68.91 -2.44
CA GLU A 74 21.31 -69.79 -1.77
C GLU A 74 22.75 -69.36 -2.07
N SER A 75 23.05 -68.97 -3.31
CA SER A 75 24.43 -68.65 -3.72
C SER A 75 24.76 -67.17 -3.69
N GLY A 76 23.75 -66.29 -3.70
CA GLY A 76 23.88 -64.83 -3.72
C GLY A 76 24.33 -64.26 -5.06
N PHE A 77 24.17 -65.00 -6.15
CA PHE A 77 24.54 -64.52 -7.48
C PHE A 77 23.37 -63.84 -8.19
N LEU A 78 23.67 -62.72 -8.87
CA LEU A 78 22.78 -62.16 -9.88
C LEU A 78 22.77 -63.07 -11.10
N LEU A 79 21.58 -63.41 -11.60
CA LEU A 79 21.40 -64.28 -12.74
C LEU A 79 20.42 -63.71 -13.75
N VAL A 80 20.63 -64.06 -15.01
CA VAL A 80 19.72 -63.77 -16.12
C VAL A 80 18.73 -64.92 -16.25
N THR A 81 17.43 -64.61 -16.17
CA THR A 81 16.32 -65.58 -16.24
C THR A 81 15.63 -65.61 -17.60
N ARG A 82 15.81 -64.56 -18.41
CA ARG A 82 15.26 -64.44 -19.75
C ARG A 82 16.33 -63.93 -20.69
N VAL A 83 16.24 -64.36 -21.95
CA VAL A 83 17.14 -63.90 -23.01
C VAL A 83 17.09 -62.38 -23.07
N LEU A 84 18.26 -61.75 -23.10
CA LEU A 84 18.42 -60.31 -23.27
C LEU A 84 18.54 -60.01 -24.77
N ASP A 85 17.98 -58.88 -25.18
CA ASP A 85 17.97 -58.34 -26.53
C ASP A 85 18.40 -56.86 -26.40
N ARG A 86 19.54 -56.51 -26.98
CA ARG A 86 20.14 -55.17 -26.85
C ARG A 86 19.36 -54.16 -27.69
N GLU A 87 18.85 -54.56 -28.86
CA GLU A 87 18.02 -53.71 -29.72
C GLU A 87 16.72 -53.30 -29.00
N GLU A 88 16.18 -54.17 -28.13
CA GLU A 88 15.08 -53.81 -27.23
C GLU A 88 15.56 -52.93 -26.06
N GLN A 89 16.63 -53.33 -25.37
CA GLN A 89 17.18 -52.57 -24.24
C GLN A 89 18.67 -52.86 -23.97
N ALA A 90 19.53 -51.89 -24.30
CA ALA A 90 20.99 -51.98 -24.16
C ALA A 90 21.51 -51.93 -22.70
N GLU A 91 20.77 -51.30 -21.78
CA GLU A 91 21.21 -51.12 -20.38
C GLU A 91 20.09 -51.34 -19.37
N TYR A 92 20.43 -51.99 -18.25
CA TYR A 92 19.53 -52.22 -17.12
C TYR A 92 20.13 -51.68 -15.82
N GLN A 93 19.43 -50.75 -15.19
CA GLN A 93 19.75 -50.27 -13.84
C GLN A 93 18.91 -51.02 -12.82
N LEU A 94 19.59 -51.79 -11.98
CA LEU A 94 19.00 -52.63 -10.95
C LEU A 94 19.41 -52.13 -9.56
N GLN A 95 18.57 -52.35 -8.58
CA GLN A 95 18.87 -52.12 -7.16
C GLN A 95 18.62 -53.40 -6.39
N VAL A 96 19.64 -53.84 -5.65
CA VAL A 96 19.53 -55.00 -4.77
C VAL A 96 19.37 -54.51 -3.34
N THR A 97 18.25 -54.88 -2.73
CA THR A 97 17.97 -54.67 -1.30
C THR A 97 17.77 -56.00 -0.61
N ARG A 98 17.88 -55.99 0.72
CA ARG A 98 17.46 -57.10 1.58
C ARG A 98 16.39 -56.59 2.51
N GLU A 99 15.23 -57.24 2.54
CA GLU A 99 14.01 -56.73 3.18
C GLU A 99 13.38 -57.75 4.13
N THR A 100 12.71 -57.28 5.18
CA THR A 100 11.84 -58.12 6.04
C THR A 100 10.57 -58.55 5.30
N GLU A 101 9.81 -59.50 5.85
CA GLU A 101 8.49 -59.88 5.29
C GLU A 101 7.51 -58.68 5.21
N ASP A 102 7.64 -57.73 6.13
CA ASP A 102 6.84 -56.49 6.18
C ASP A 102 7.35 -55.38 5.23
N GLY A 103 8.40 -55.65 4.43
CA GLY A 103 8.96 -54.72 3.44
C GLY A 103 9.97 -53.70 3.98
N HIS A 104 10.54 -53.93 5.16
CA HIS A 104 11.54 -53.04 5.75
C HIS A 104 12.95 -53.39 5.26
N VAL A 105 13.68 -52.43 4.66
CA VAL A 105 15.03 -52.65 4.13
C VAL A 105 16.04 -52.80 5.26
N LEU A 106 16.73 -53.93 5.30
CA LEU A 106 17.76 -54.31 6.26
C LEU A 106 19.18 -54.08 5.75
N TRP A 107 19.37 -54.10 4.42
CA TRP A 107 20.65 -53.88 3.76
C TRP A 107 20.42 -53.46 2.29
N GLY A 108 21.33 -52.65 1.74
CA GLY A 108 21.17 -51.99 0.45
C GLY A 108 20.58 -50.57 0.57
N PRO A 109 20.21 -49.92 -0.55
CA PRO A 109 20.24 -50.44 -1.92
C PRO A 109 21.67 -50.47 -2.49
N LEU A 110 22.05 -51.59 -3.10
CA LEU A 110 23.24 -51.69 -3.94
C LEU A 110 22.82 -51.50 -5.40
N PRO A 111 23.21 -50.39 -6.06
CA PRO A 111 22.95 -50.21 -7.48
C PRO A 111 23.87 -51.13 -8.31
N VAL A 112 23.28 -51.77 -9.30
CA VAL A 112 23.94 -52.66 -10.25
C VAL A 112 23.55 -52.23 -11.66
N LEU A 113 24.53 -51.79 -12.45
CA LEU A 113 24.37 -51.47 -13.86
C LEU A 113 24.75 -52.68 -14.70
N VAL A 114 23.80 -53.20 -15.46
CA VAL A 114 24.05 -54.28 -16.43
C VAL A 114 24.04 -53.68 -17.83
N HIS A 115 25.19 -53.74 -18.49
CA HIS A 115 25.35 -53.37 -19.89
C HIS A 115 25.26 -54.62 -20.77
N VAL A 116 24.32 -54.62 -21.72
CA VAL A 116 24.18 -55.71 -22.69
C VAL A 116 25.17 -55.48 -23.83
N LYS A 117 26.06 -56.45 -24.07
CA LYS A 117 27.01 -56.35 -25.19
C LYS A 117 26.34 -56.80 -26.48
N ASP A 118 26.57 -56.02 -27.51
CA ASP A 118 26.17 -56.26 -28.89
C ASP A 118 26.77 -57.56 -29.44
N GLU A 119 25.93 -58.40 -30.02
CA GLU A 119 26.32 -59.52 -30.87
C GLU A 119 25.84 -59.23 -32.29
N ASN A 120 26.52 -59.78 -33.31
CA ASN A 120 26.08 -59.61 -34.69
C ASN A 120 24.96 -60.62 -34.98
N ASP A 121 23.73 -60.29 -34.63
CA ASP A 121 22.53 -61.09 -34.88
C ASP A 121 21.46 -60.36 -35.68
N GLN A 122 21.61 -59.04 -35.90
CA GLN A 122 20.88 -58.34 -36.94
C GLN A 122 21.53 -58.58 -38.31
N VAL A 123 20.71 -58.42 -39.36
CA VAL A 123 21.13 -58.62 -40.74
C VAL A 123 20.92 -57.32 -41.49
N PRO A 124 21.92 -56.79 -42.19
CA PRO A 124 21.79 -55.51 -42.87
C PRO A 124 20.74 -55.60 -43.98
N TYR A 125 20.02 -54.52 -44.20
CA TYR A 125 19.00 -54.45 -45.25
C TYR A 125 19.12 -53.17 -46.06
N PHE A 126 18.82 -53.26 -47.36
CA PHE A 126 18.72 -52.08 -48.21
C PHE A 126 17.38 -51.37 -48.00
N SER A 127 17.37 -50.04 -48.11
CA SER A 127 16.14 -49.25 -48.05
C SER A 127 15.17 -49.59 -49.20
N GLN A 128 15.69 -50.08 -50.32
CA GLN A 128 14.92 -50.56 -51.47
C GLN A 128 15.43 -51.92 -51.96
N SER A 129 14.50 -52.80 -52.35
CA SER A 129 14.84 -54.09 -52.98
C SER A 129 15.22 -53.94 -54.47
N ILE A 130 14.73 -52.89 -55.12
CA ILE A 130 15.01 -52.54 -56.52
C ILE A 130 15.21 -51.02 -56.63
N TYR A 131 16.40 -50.59 -57.02
CA TYR A 131 16.71 -49.20 -57.37
C TYR A 131 16.56 -49.01 -58.88
N ARG A 132 15.97 -47.88 -59.31
CA ARG A 132 15.84 -47.56 -60.73
C ARG A 132 16.47 -46.21 -61.02
N VAL A 133 17.41 -46.18 -61.96
CA VAL A 133 18.13 -44.96 -62.33
C VAL A 133 18.19 -44.79 -63.84
N ARG A 134 18.23 -43.53 -64.27
CA ARG A 134 18.44 -43.15 -65.68
C ARG A 134 19.82 -42.53 -65.79
N LEU A 135 20.64 -43.09 -66.68
CA LEU A 135 22.01 -42.66 -66.90
C LEU A 135 22.15 -42.11 -68.32
N SER A 136 22.71 -40.91 -68.44
CA SER A 136 22.93 -40.28 -69.74
C SER A 136 24.22 -40.78 -70.40
N GLN A 137 24.20 -40.87 -71.73
CA GLN A 137 25.42 -40.99 -72.54
C GLN A 137 26.36 -39.81 -72.24
N GLY A 138 27.68 -40.03 -72.26
CA GLY A 138 28.71 -39.03 -71.93
C GLY A 138 29.01 -38.83 -70.44
N THR A 139 28.41 -39.63 -69.54
CA THR A 139 28.73 -39.57 -68.10
C THR A 139 30.19 -39.95 -67.85
N ARG A 140 30.92 -39.08 -67.14
CA ARG A 140 32.35 -39.26 -66.84
C ARG A 140 32.61 -40.39 -65.83
N PRO A 141 33.74 -41.08 -65.92
CA PRO A 141 34.08 -42.12 -64.97
C PRO A 141 34.32 -41.54 -63.57
N GLY A 142 33.93 -42.28 -62.53
CA GLY A 142 34.12 -41.91 -61.13
C GLY A 142 33.13 -40.90 -60.55
N VAL A 143 32.23 -40.32 -61.36
CA VAL A 143 31.14 -39.47 -60.85
C VAL A 143 30.01 -40.38 -60.31
N PRO A 144 29.67 -40.29 -59.01
CA PRO A 144 28.58 -41.09 -58.45
C PRO A 144 27.23 -40.59 -58.97
N PHE A 145 26.38 -41.51 -59.42
CA PHE A 145 25.03 -41.21 -59.90
C PHE A 145 23.91 -41.83 -59.04
N LEU A 146 24.29 -42.69 -58.08
CA LEU A 146 23.39 -43.30 -57.12
C LEU A 146 24.16 -43.60 -55.84
N PHE A 147 23.58 -43.31 -54.68
CA PHE A 147 24.07 -43.79 -53.39
C PHE A 147 23.12 -44.88 -52.90
N LEU A 148 23.67 -46.05 -52.61
CA LEU A 148 22.91 -47.16 -52.03
C LEU A 148 22.78 -46.94 -50.54
N GLU A 149 21.55 -46.98 -50.05
CA GLU A 149 21.25 -46.85 -48.63
C GLU A 149 20.95 -48.23 -48.05
N ALA A 150 21.62 -48.55 -46.96
CA ALA A 150 21.38 -49.74 -46.16
C ALA A 150 21.53 -49.40 -44.68
N SER A 151 20.84 -50.16 -43.85
CA SER A 151 20.85 -50.02 -42.40
C SER A 151 21.10 -51.38 -41.75
N ASP A 152 21.74 -51.32 -40.59
CA ASP A 152 21.89 -52.42 -39.65
C ASP A 152 21.41 -51.96 -38.28
N GLU A 153 20.78 -52.83 -37.52
CA GLU A 153 20.23 -52.49 -36.19
C GLU A 153 21.20 -52.81 -35.05
N ASP A 154 22.29 -53.54 -35.34
CA ASP A 154 23.44 -53.75 -34.43
C ASP A 154 24.05 -52.41 -33.94
N GLU A 155 24.82 -52.43 -32.86
CA GLU A 155 25.34 -51.24 -32.18
C GLU A 155 26.13 -50.30 -33.13
N PRO A 156 25.72 -49.01 -33.27
CA PRO A 156 26.37 -48.07 -34.16
C PRO A 156 27.84 -47.81 -33.83
N GLY A 157 28.71 -47.89 -34.86
CA GLY A 157 30.13 -47.58 -34.72
C GLY A 157 31.00 -48.75 -34.26
N THR A 158 30.41 -49.93 -34.08
CA THR A 158 31.14 -51.20 -33.90
C THR A 158 31.45 -51.84 -35.24
N ALA A 159 32.12 -53.00 -35.23
CA ALA A 159 32.29 -53.79 -36.45
C ALA A 159 30.94 -54.38 -36.92
N ASN A 160 30.03 -54.70 -35.99
CA ASN A 160 28.75 -55.33 -36.28
C ASN A 160 27.85 -54.41 -37.14
N SER A 161 27.98 -53.08 -37.03
CA SER A 161 27.30 -52.12 -37.91
C SER A 161 28.19 -51.50 -39.03
N ASP A 162 29.44 -51.96 -39.23
CA ASP A 162 30.33 -51.46 -40.30
C ASP A 162 29.95 -52.05 -41.66
N LEU A 163 29.10 -51.33 -42.38
CA LEU A 163 28.60 -51.74 -43.69
C LEU A 163 29.62 -51.58 -44.82
N ARG A 164 29.67 -52.59 -45.69
CA ARG A 164 30.44 -52.62 -46.93
C ARG A 164 29.61 -53.05 -48.12
N PHE A 165 29.71 -52.29 -49.20
CA PHE A 165 28.95 -52.49 -50.43
C PHE A 165 29.81 -53.11 -51.53
N TYR A 166 29.22 -54.06 -52.26
CA TYR A 166 29.88 -54.79 -53.34
C TYR A 166 28.96 -54.96 -54.54
N ILE A 167 29.54 -54.94 -55.74
CA ILE A 167 28.84 -55.38 -56.95
C ILE A 167 29.13 -56.88 -57.13
N LEU A 168 28.08 -57.71 -57.08
CA LEU A 168 28.21 -59.16 -57.31
C LEU A 168 28.13 -59.51 -58.79
N ASN A 169 27.29 -58.81 -59.54
CA ASN A 169 27.09 -59.09 -60.97
C ASN A 169 26.62 -57.84 -61.72
N GLN A 170 27.02 -57.71 -62.98
CA GLN A 170 26.60 -56.67 -63.91
C GLN A 170 26.15 -57.34 -65.21
N ALA A 171 24.89 -57.13 -65.60
CA ALA A 171 24.32 -57.72 -66.81
C ALA A 171 23.71 -56.63 -67.71
N PRO A 172 23.92 -56.67 -69.05
CA PRO A 172 24.81 -57.58 -69.78
C PRO A 172 26.31 -57.34 -69.48
N ALA A 173 27.15 -58.37 -69.63
CA ALA A 173 28.61 -58.31 -69.44
C ALA A 173 29.37 -57.78 -70.68
N GLN A 174 28.64 -57.36 -71.71
CA GLN A 174 29.13 -56.62 -72.86
C GLN A 174 28.55 -55.20 -72.76
N PRO A 175 29.24 -54.15 -73.23
CA PRO A 175 30.53 -54.15 -73.92
C PRO A 175 31.77 -54.38 -73.04
N SER A 176 31.69 -54.17 -71.72
CA SER A 176 32.73 -54.54 -70.73
C SER A 176 32.07 -55.24 -69.52
N PRO A 177 32.75 -56.19 -68.85
CA PRO A 177 32.24 -56.79 -67.61
C PRO A 177 32.29 -55.82 -66.40
N ASP A 178 33.10 -54.76 -66.47
CA ASP A 178 33.34 -53.83 -65.37
C ASP A 178 32.81 -52.43 -65.72
N MET A 179 31.55 -52.32 -66.18
CA MET A 179 30.95 -51.04 -66.57
C MET A 179 30.78 -50.08 -65.39
N PHE A 180 30.41 -50.61 -64.23
CA PHE A 180 30.09 -49.86 -63.02
C PHE A 180 31.08 -50.19 -61.91
N GLN A 181 31.37 -49.19 -61.09
CA GLN A 181 32.16 -49.30 -59.88
C GLN A 181 31.36 -48.78 -58.69
N LEU A 182 31.56 -49.37 -57.52
CA LEU A 182 30.87 -49.02 -56.29
C LEU A 182 31.90 -48.75 -55.22
N GLU A 183 31.79 -47.61 -54.52
CA GLU A 183 32.63 -47.35 -53.35
C GLU A 183 32.13 -48.19 -52.17
N PRO A 184 32.91 -49.15 -51.65
CA PRO A 184 32.51 -50.01 -50.56
C PRO A 184 32.00 -49.34 -49.28
N ARG A 185 32.42 -48.12 -48.91
CA ARG A 185 31.93 -47.50 -47.64
C ARG A 185 30.72 -46.61 -47.84
N LEU A 186 30.75 -45.78 -48.87
CA LEU A 186 29.71 -44.78 -49.13
C LEU A 186 28.50 -45.33 -49.91
N GLY A 187 28.59 -46.54 -50.46
CA GLY A 187 27.56 -47.07 -51.35
C GLY A 187 27.44 -46.26 -52.65
N ALA A 188 28.48 -45.50 -53.01
CA ALA A 188 28.47 -44.58 -54.14
C ALA A 188 28.73 -45.32 -55.46
N LEU A 189 27.68 -45.47 -56.27
CA LEU A 189 27.73 -46.16 -57.56
C LEU A 189 28.07 -45.16 -58.68
N ALA A 190 29.11 -45.47 -59.44
CA ALA A 190 29.66 -44.63 -60.52
C ALA A 190 30.01 -45.48 -61.75
N LEU A 191 30.27 -44.83 -62.89
CA LEU A 191 30.86 -45.49 -64.05
C LEU A 191 32.34 -45.75 -63.84
N SER A 192 32.83 -46.90 -64.30
CA SER A 192 34.26 -47.16 -64.41
C SER A 192 34.86 -46.40 -65.62
N PRO A 193 36.19 -46.26 -65.71
CA PRO A 193 36.86 -45.71 -66.89
C PRO A 193 36.45 -46.40 -68.19
N GLU A 194 36.33 -47.73 -68.19
CA GLU A 194 35.92 -48.51 -69.36
C GLU A 194 34.41 -48.35 -69.62
N GLY A 195 33.61 -48.31 -68.55
CA GLY A 195 32.17 -48.13 -68.62
C GLY A 195 31.76 -46.82 -69.28
N SER A 196 32.42 -45.73 -68.88
CA SER A 196 32.20 -44.40 -69.50
C SER A 196 32.45 -44.42 -71.01
N THR A 197 33.55 -45.02 -71.47
CA THR A 197 33.86 -45.07 -72.92
C THR A 197 32.96 -46.00 -73.72
N SER A 198 32.39 -47.02 -73.08
CA SER A 198 31.63 -48.08 -73.75
C SER A 198 30.12 -47.82 -73.75
N LEU A 199 29.62 -47.06 -72.76
CA LEU A 199 28.23 -46.58 -72.69
C LEU A 199 27.85 -45.72 -73.91
N ASP A 200 28.84 -45.05 -74.50
CA ASP A 200 28.68 -44.20 -75.68
C ASP A 200 28.69 -44.97 -77.02
N GLN A 201 29.08 -46.26 -77.02
CA GLN A 201 29.34 -47.03 -78.24
C GLN A 201 28.29 -48.10 -78.57
N ASP A 202 27.52 -48.60 -77.59
CA ASP A 202 26.57 -49.70 -77.81
C ASP A 202 25.29 -49.60 -76.96
N MET A 203 24.12 -49.84 -77.58
CA MET A 203 22.77 -49.66 -77.00
C MET A 203 22.14 -51.01 -76.57
N GLU A 204 22.87 -51.82 -75.81
CA GLU A 204 22.30 -53.08 -75.28
C GLU A 204 21.54 -52.88 -73.97
N GLY A 205 20.33 -52.33 -74.07
CA GLY A 205 19.27 -52.47 -73.05
C GLY A 205 19.53 -51.85 -71.67
N PRO A 206 18.58 -52.00 -70.71
CA PRO A 206 18.82 -51.59 -69.34
C PRO A 206 19.83 -52.55 -68.67
N TYR A 207 20.84 -52.00 -68.01
CA TYR A 207 21.75 -52.79 -67.19
C TYR A 207 21.09 -53.16 -65.87
N GLN A 208 21.35 -54.37 -65.38
CA GLN A 208 20.95 -54.80 -64.06
C GLN A 208 22.19 -55.15 -63.24
N LEU A 209 22.35 -54.46 -62.12
CA LEU A 209 23.42 -54.73 -61.17
C LEU A 209 22.83 -55.49 -59.98
N LEU A 210 23.41 -56.63 -59.66
CA LEU A 210 23.17 -57.29 -58.39
C LEU A 210 24.20 -56.76 -57.40
N VAL A 211 23.74 -55.98 -56.43
CA VAL A 211 24.58 -55.38 -55.40
C VAL A 211 24.36 -56.09 -54.07
N GLN A 212 25.39 -56.11 -53.24
CA GLN A 212 25.42 -56.70 -51.92
C GLN A 212 25.86 -55.68 -50.90
N VAL A 213 25.23 -55.69 -49.73
CA VAL A 213 25.74 -55.05 -48.53
C VAL A 213 26.12 -56.13 -47.52
N LYS A 214 27.20 -55.90 -46.79
CA LYS A 214 27.73 -56.80 -45.77
C LYS A 214 28.08 -56.00 -44.52
N ASP A 215 27.76 -56.51 -43.35
CA ASP A 215 28.29 -56.00 -42.08
C ASP A 215 29.68 -56.58 -41.75
N MET A 216 30.25 -56.21 -40.61
CA MET A 216 31.59 -56.65 -40.17
C MET A 216 32.71 -56.28 -41.13
N GLY A 217 32.51 -55.22 -41.92
CA GLY A 217 33.46 -54.79 -42.91
C GLY A 217 33.75 -55.88 -43.95
N ASP A 218 35.02 -56.30 -44.04
CA ASP A 218 35.48 -57.32 -44.99
C ASP A 218 35.62 -58.71 -44.34
N GLN A 219 35.19 -58.86 -43.08
CA GLN A 219 35.36 -60.12 -42.35
C GLN A 219 34.46 -61.22 -42.90
N ALA A 220 34.93 -62.48 -42.88
CA ALA A 220 34.17 -63.60 -43.45
C ALA A 220 32.86 -63.91 -42.70
N SER A 221 32.77 -63.53 -41.42
CA SER A 221 31.66 -63.81 -40.52
C SER A 221 30.44 -62.89 -40.66
N GLY A 222 30.55 -61.77 -41.37
CA GLY A 222 29.44 -60.81 -41.46
C GLY A 222 28.23 -61.33 -42.24
N HIS A 223 27.04 -60.87 -41.84
CA HIS A 223 25.80 -61.12 -42.56
C HIS A 223 25.71 -60.25 -43.83
N GLN A 224 24.79 -60.61 -44.71
CA GLN A 224 24.74 -60.02 -46.05
C GLN A 224 23.31 -59.97 -46.61
N ALA A 225 23.02 -58.90 -47.33
CA ALA A 225 21.80 -58.75 -48.12
C ALA A 225 22.12 -58.30 -49.55
N THR A 226 21.17 -58.50 -50.46
CA THR A 226 21.33 -58.16 -51.88
C THR A 226 20.15 -57.33 -52.37
N ALA A 227 20.42 -56.36 -53.24
CA ALA A 227 19.42 -55.58 -53.97
C ALA A 227 19.75 -55.56 -55.48
N THR A 228 18.76 -55.18 -56.28
CA THR A 228 18.96 -55.01 -57.73
C THR A 228 18.94 -53.53 -58.11
N VAL A 229 19.86 -53.10 -58.97
CA VAL A 229 19.86 -51.75 -59.55
C VAL A 229 19.58 -51.87 -61.04
N ASP A 230 18.40 -51.39 -61.46
CA ASP A 230 18.02 -51.25 -62.87
C ASP A 230 18.53 -49.90 -63.39
N VAL A 231 19.53 -49.92 -64.26
CA VAL A 231 20.10 -48.74 -64.91
C VAL A 231 19.58 -48.67 -66.34
N SER A 232 18.79 -47.65 -66.64
CA SER A 232 18.31 -47.38 -67.99
C SER A 232 19.15 -46.29 -68.65
N VAL A 233 19.69 -46.56 -69.83
CA VAL A 233 20.49 -45.57 -70.58
C VAL A 233 19.55 -44.71 -71.42
N VAL A 234 19.71 -43.38 -71.34
CA VAL A 234 18.95 -42.40 -72.12
C VAL A 234 19.88 -41.59 -73.03
N GLU A 235 19.41 -41.29 -74.24
CA GLU A 235 20.09 -40.34 -75.14
C GLU A 235 20.16 -38.96 -74.47
N ASN A 236 21.31 -38.31 -74.59
CA ASN A 236 21.70 -37.03 -73.96
C ASN A 236 20.57 -36.21 -73.35
N THR A 237 20.30 -36.47 -72.08
CA THR A 237 19.61 -35.55 -71.19
C THR A 237 20.64 -35.10 -70.16
N TRP A 238 20.92 -33.81 -70.19
CA TRP A 238 21.72 -33.05 -69.24
C TRP A 238 21.81 -33.67 -67.82
N VAL A 239 23.02 -33.76 -67.27
CA VAL A 239 23.29 -34.01 -65.84
C VAL A 239 23.85 -32.70 -65.25
N PRO A 240 23.41 -32.24 -64.07
CA PRO A 240 22.59 -32.91 -63.05
C PRO A 240 21.11 -32.48 -63.04
N LEU A 241 20.23 -33.41 -62.65
CA LEU A 241 18.79 -33.17 -62.44
C LEU A 241 18.45 -32.64 -61.04
N ASP A 242 19.43 -32.64 -60.13
CA ASP A 242 19.27 -32.15 -58.76
C ASP A 242 19.69 -30.67 -58.62
N PRO A 243 19.01 -29.89 -57.76
CA PRO A 243 19.43 -28.53 -57.47
C PRO A 243 20.86 -28.48 -56.90
N VAL A 244 21.63 -27.49 -57.32
CA VAL A 244 22.95 -27.21 -56.74
C VAL A 244 22.73 -26.40 -55.46
N HIS A 245 23.26 -26.87 -54.34
CA HIS A 245 23.20 -26.16 -53.06
C HIS A 245 24.54 -25.50 -52.76
N LEU A 246 24.56 -24.18 -52.55
CA LEU A 246 25.77 -23.40 -52.26
C LEU A 246 25.55 -22.51 -51.05
N ALA A 247 26.45 -22.53 -50.06
CA ALA A 247 26.43 -21.56 -48.96
C ALA A 247 26.64 -20.13 -49.48
N GLU A 248 25.93 -19.14 -48.93
CA GLU A 248 25.99 -17.75 -49.40
C GLU A 248 27.37 -17.11 -49.29
N ASN A 249 28.04 -17.31 -48.16
CA ASN A 249 29.34 -16.72 -47.86
C ASN A 249 30.52 -17.68 -48.10
N LEU A 250 30.36 -18.63 -49.03
CA LEU A 250 31.31 -19.70 -49.33
C LEU A 250 32.76 -19.19 -49.45
N LYS A 251 33.62 -19.58 -48.49
CA LYS A 251 35.02 -19.13 -48.39
C LYS A 251 35.96 -19.94 -49.29
N VAL A 252 35.80 -19.76 -50.61
CA VAL A 252 36.58 -20.44 -51.66
C VAL A 252 37.20 -19.44 -52.64
N PRO A 253 38.28 -19.81 -53.36
CA PRO A 253 38.78 -19.00 -54.47
C PRO A 253 37.76 -18.94 -55.61
N TYR A 254 37.50 -17.74 -56.12
CA TYR A 254 36.64 -17.51 -57.27
C TYR A 254 37.46 -17.37 -58.58
N PRO A 255 36.99 -17.92 -59.72
CA PRO A 255 35.74 -18.67 -59.90
C PRO A 255 35.78 -20.08 -59.27
N HIS A 256 34.69 -20.50 -58.64
CA HIS A 256 34.55 -21.80 -57.99
C HIS A 256 33.64 -22.72 -58.80
N HIS A 257 34.08 -23.95 -59.03
CA HIS A 257 33.34 -24.95 -59.81
C HIS A 257 32.11 -25.43 -59.04
N ILE A 258 30.93 -25.38 -59.67
CA ILE A 258 29.65 -25.76 -59.02
C ILE A 258 28.99 -26.98 -59.66
N ALA A 259 29.13 -27.13 -60.97
CA ALA A 259 28.55 -28.22 -61.74
C ALA A 259 29.24 -28.29 -63.10
N GLN A 260 29.02 -29.38 -63.83
CA GLN A 260 29.49 -29.51 -65.19
C GLN A 260 28.41 -30.11 -66.06
N VAL A 261 28.09 -29.41 -67.14
CA VAL A 261 27.21 -29.88 -68.19
C VAL A 261 28.04 -30.41 -69.35
N HIS A 262 27.50 -31.38 -70.08
CA HIS A 262 28.14 -31.90 -71.26
C HIS A 262 27.12 -32.17 -72.36
N TRP A 263 27.50 -31.83 -73.58
CA TRP A 263 26.72 -32.09 -74.78
C TRP A 263 27.56 -32.88 -75.79
N ASN A 264 27.05 -34.01 -76.30
CA ASN A 264 27.82 -34.91 -77.17
C ASN A 264 27.81 -34.50 -78.66
N GLY A 265 27.35 -33.28 -79.00
CA GLY A 265 27.43 -32.74 -80.36
C GLY A 265 28.83 -32.20 -80.71
N GLY A 266 29.25 -32.30 -81.97
CA GLY A 266 30.50 -31.68 -82.43
C GLY A 266 30.38 -30.16 -82.67
N ASP A 267 31.47 -29.42 -82.45
CA ASP A 267 31.63 -27.96 -82.63
C ASP A 267 30.61 -27.10 -81.84
N ILE A 268 30.67 -27.15 -80.51
CA ILE A 268 29.71 -26.50 -79.60
C ILE A 268 30.34 -25.39 -78.73
N HIS A 269 29.56 -24.36 -78.43
CA HIS A 269 29.85 -23.33 -77.43
C HIS A 269 28.70 -23.30 -76.43
N TYR A 270 29.00 -23.32 -75.13
CA TYR A 270 27.99 -23.16 -74.09
C TYR A 270 27.66 -21.69 -73.89
N HIS A 271 26.39 -21.41 -73.67
CA HIS A 271 25.88 -20.11 -73.28
C HIS A 271 25.03 -20.26 -72.02
N LEU A 272 25.29 -19.42 -71.03
CA LEU A 272 24.60 -19.43 -69.75
C LEU A 272 23.77 -18.16 -69.61
N GLU A 273 22.51 -18.31 -69.24
CA GLU A 273 21.66 -17.23 -68.77
C GLU A 273 21.22 -17.51 -67.34
N SER A 274 21.24 -16.50 -66.48
CA SER A 274 20.84 -16.62 -65.08
C SER A 274 19.63 -15.73 -64.83
N GLN A 275 18.61 -16.29 -64.17
CA GLN A 275 17.39 -15.57 -63.80
C GLN A 275 17.15 -15.68 -62.28
N PRO A 276 17.20 -14.56 -61.53
CA PRO A 276 17.62 -13.22 -61.95
C PRO A 276 19.14 -13.16 -62.29
N PRO A 277 19.65 -12.05 -62.87
CA PRO A 277 21.07 -11.94 -63.20
C PRO A 277 21.97 -12.17 -61.99
N GLY A 278 22.77 -13.23 -62.02
CA GLY A 278 23.66 -13.64 -60.93
C GLY A 278 25.12 -13.80 -61.36
N PRO A 279 26.04 -14.02 -60.40
CA PRO A 279 27.47 -14.13 -60.66
C PRO A 279 27.88 -15.52 -61.18
N PHE A 280 27.18 -16.06 -62.17
CA PHE A 280 27.45 -17.39 -62.73
C PHE A 280 28.03 -17.31 -64.14
N ASP A 281 28.91 -18.25 -64.48
CA ASP A 281 29.52 -18.33 -65.81
C ASP A 281 29.74 -19.80 -66.25
N VAL A 282 29.94 -20.02 -67.55
CA VAL A 282 30.22 -21.33 -68.15
C VAL A 282 31.45 -21.27 -69.07
N ASP A 283 32.35 -22.24 -68.95
CA ASP A 283 33.51 -22.33 -69.85
C ASP A 283 33.22 -23.10 -71.15
N THR A 284 34.26 -23.25 -71.99
CA THR A 284 34.18 -23.98 -73.27
C THR A 284 33.98 -25.49 -73.11
N GLU A 285 34.30 -26.02 -71.93
CA GLU A 285 34.22 -27.43 -71.55
C GLU A 285 32.88 -27.76 -70.87
N GLY A 286 31.98 -26.77 -70.71
CA GLY A 286 30.67 -26.91 -70.08
C GLY A 286 30.73 -26.88 -68.55
N THR A 287 31.86 -26.46 -67.98
CA THR A 287 32.05 -26.30 -66.54
C THR A 287 31.36 -25.02 -66.08
N LEU A 288 30.44 -25.13 -65.12
CA LEU A 288 29.72 -24.01 -64.52
C LEU A 288 30.48 -23.52 -63.29
N TYR A 289 30.57 -22.20 -63.16
CA TYR A 289 31.25 -21.54 -62.06
C TYR A 289 30.37 -20.48 -61.40
N VAL A 290 30.54 -20.34 -60.09
CA VAL A 290 30.20 -19.10 -59.38
C VAL A 290 31.44 -18.20 -59.37
N THR A 291 31.27 -16.92 -59.65
CA THR A 291 32.37 -15.96 -59.87
C THR A 291 32.57 -14.98 -58.72
N LYS A 292 31.62 -14.91 -57.77
CA LYS A 292 31.64 -14.05 -56.57
C LYS A 292 30.88 -14.71 -55.43
N GLU A 293 31.11 -14.22 -54.22
CA GLU A 293 30.29 -14.56 -53.05
C GLU A 293 28.81 -14.28 -53.33
N LEU A 294 27.95 -15.12 -52.77
CA LEU A 294 26.50 -15.03 -52.86
C LEU A 294 25.97 -14.37 -51.57
N ASP A 295 24.70 -14.00 -51.59
CA ASP A 295 24.00 -13.36 -50.48
C ASP A 295 22.54 -13.82 -50.63
N ARG A 296 22.08 -14.64 -49.69
CA ARG A 296 20.77 -15.26 -49.68
C ARG A 296 19.71 -14.24 -49.31
N GLU A 297 19.99 -13.31 -48.40
CA GLU A 297 19.08 -12.20 -48.03
C GLU A 297 18.78 -11.32 -49.24
N ALA A 298 19.75 -11.14 -50.13
CA ALA A 298 19.54 -10.47 -51.41
C ALA A 298 18.83 -11.37 -52.42
N GLN A 299 19.24 -12.64 -52.56
CA GLN A 299 18.66 -13.58 -53.52
C GLN A 299 18.90 -15.05 -53.13
N ALA A 300 17.86 -15.71 -52.61
CA ALA A 300 17.94 -17.09 -52.14
C ALA A 300 18.05 -18.17 -53.22
N GLU A 301 17.63 -17.88 -54.46
CA GLU A 301 17.56 -18.87 -55.54
C GLU A 301 17.87 -18.27 -56.91
N TYR A 302 18.53 -19.06 -57.76
CA TYR A 302 18.77 -18.71 -59.16
C TYR A 302 18.34 -19.86 -60.08
N LEU A 303 17.74 -19.52 -61.22
CA LEU A 303 17.49 -20.46 -62.31
C LEU A 303 18.54 -20.23 -63.40
N LEU A 304 19.42 -21.20 -63.59
CA LEU A 304 20.43 -21.18 -64.64
C LEU A 304 19.90 -21.89 -65.87
N GLN A 305 19.87 -21.20 -67.00
CA GLN A 305 19.49 -21.72 -68.30
C GLN A 305 20.73 -21.90 -69.16
N VAL A 306 21.17 -23.15 -69.34
CA VAL A 306 22.37 -23.50 -70.11
C VAL A 306 21.97 -23.99 -71.50
N GLN A 307 22.53 -23.37 -72.53
CA GLN A 307 22.26 -23.69 -73.95
C GLN A 307 23.54 -24.09 -74.65
N ALA A 308 23.49 -25.11 -75.50
CA ALA A 308 24.58 -25.45 -76.42
C ALA A 308 24.32 -24.81 -77.79
N ARG A 309 25.27 -23.99 -78.27
CA ARG A 309 25.20 -23.27 -79.56
C ARG A 309 26.25 -23.77 -80.54
N ASN A 310 25.94 -23.73 -81.83
CA ASN A 310 26.94 -23.99 -82.87
C ASN A 310 27.88 -22.80 -83.10
N THR A 311 28.94 -22.98 -83.88
CA THR A 311 29.90 -21.92 -84.25
C THR A 311 29.30 -20.75 -85.05
N ARG A 312 28.02 -20.84 -85.46
CA ARG A 312 27.25 -19.77 -86.11
C ARG A 312 26.22 -19.12 -85.18
N GLY A 313 26.12 -19.57 -83.91
CA GLY A 313 25.21 -19.04 -82.90
C GLY A 313 23.79 -19.62 -82.92
N GLU A 314 23.54 -20.73 -83.62
CA GLU A 314 22.23 -21.42 -83.62
C GLU A 314 22.18 -22.45 -82.48
N ASP A 315 21.07 -22.47 -81.74
CA ASP A 315 20.88 -23.37 -80.60
C ASP A 315 20.65 -24.82 -81.06
N TYR A 316 21.36 -25.79 -80.45
CA TYR A 316 21.22 -27.21 -80.77
C TYR A 316 19.99 -27.85 -80.10
N THR A 317 19.52 -27.31 -78.97
CA THR A 317 18.42 -27.86 -78.14
C THR A 317 17.71 -26.77 -77.33
N GLU A 318 16.62 -27.15 -76.66
CA GLU A 318 16.04 -26.37 -75.57
C GLU A 318 17.05 -26.15 -74.42
N PRO A 319 16.94 -25.04 -73.67
CA PRO A 319 17.83 -24.75 -72.52
C PRO A 319 17.69 -25.79 -71.41
N LEU A 320 18.81 -26.20 -70.80
CA LEU A 320 18.82 -26.89 -69.52
C LEU A 320 18.50 -25.91 -68.41
N GLU A 321 17.50 -26.23 -67.60
CA GLU A 321 17.21 -25.51 -66.37
C GLU A 321 17.90 -26.18 -65.18
N LEU A 322 18.87 -25.49 -64.58
CA LEU A 322 19.56 -25.90 -63.36
C LEU A 322 19.20 -24.92 -62.24
N ARG A 323 18.57 -25.42 -61.17
CA ARG A 323 18.24 -24.61 -60.01
C ARG A 323 19.44 -24.54 -59.06
N VAL A 324 19.85 -23.35 -58.69
CA VAL A 324 20.84 -23.10 -57.64
C VAL A 324 20.11 -22.57 -56.42
N VAL A 325 20.21 -23.30 -55.31
CA VAL A 325 19.67 -22.92 -54.00
C VAL A 325 20.80 -22.40 -53.15
N VAL A 326 20.69 -21.15 -52.71
CA VAL A 326 21.64 -20.56 -51.78
C VAL A 326 21.26 -21.01 -50.36
N MET A 327 22.16 -21.71 -49.69
CA MET A 327 22.01 -22.15 -48.31
C MET A 327 22.31 -21.00 -47.36
N ASP A 328 21.46 -20.91 -46.34
CA ASP A 328 21.48 -19.93 -45.25
C ASP A 328 22.65 -20.19 -44.30
N GLU A 329 23.40 -19.14 -44.00
CA GLU A 329 24.46 -19.12 -42.99
C GLU A 329 24.11 -18.07 -41.92
N ASN A 330 24.49 -18.29 -40.66
CA ASN A 330 24.19 -17.34 -39.59
C ASN A 330 25.15 -16.13 -39.64
N ASP A 331 24.87 -15.16 -40.51
CA ASP A 331 25.69 -13.96 -40.67
C ASP A 331 24.96 -12.63 -40.46
N ASN A 332 23.66 -12.66 -40.20
CA ASN A 332 22.90 -11.52 -39.68
C ASN A 332 22.59 -11.70 -38.20
N ALA A 333 22.92 -10.70 -37.39
CA ALA A 333 22.52 -10.70 -35.98
C ALA A 333 21.10 -10.15 -35.84
N PRO A 334 20.32 -10.62 -34.84
CA PRO A 334 19.00 -10.06 -34.55
C PRO A 334 19.09 -8.55 -34.33
N VAL A 335 18.22 -7.76 -34.95
CA VAL A 335 18.21 -6.30 -34.82
C VAL A 335 16.97 -5.84 -34.06
N CYS A 336 17.18 -5.18 -32.93
CA CYS A 336 16.12 -4.48 -32.23
C CYS A 336 15.85 -3.12 -32.91
N PRO A 337 14.63 -2.83 -33.41
CA PRO A 337 14.31 -1.52 -33.95
C PRO A 337 14.39 -0.47 -32.84
N LEU A 338 15.37 0.42 -32.93
CA LEU A 338 15.48 1.58 -32.05
C LEU A 338 14.29 2.52 -32.31
N ARG A 339 13.54 2.82 -31.24
CA ARG A 339 12.55 3.92 -31.04
C ARG A 339 11.17 3.43 -30.63
N GLY A 340 11.07 2.85 -29.44
CA GLY A 340 9.81 2.92 -28.68
C GLY A 340 9.58 4.34 -28.16
N SER A 341 8.31 4.75 -28.05
CA SER A 341 7.95 5.89 -27.19
C SER A 341 8.33 5.57 -25.74
N PRO A 342 8.61 6.56 -24.87
CA PRO A 342 8.82 6.29 -23.46
C PRO A 342 7.60 5.55 -22.90
N ILE A 343 7.83 4.40 -22.27
CA ILE A 343 6.77 3.58 -21.68
C ILE A 343 6.58 4.02 -20.23
N SER A 344 5.34 4.31 -19.88
CA SER A 344 4.96 4.72 -18.54
C SER A 344 3.97 3.74 -17.93
N ILE A 345 4.22 3.30 -16.70
CA ILE A 345 3.35 2.36 -16.00
C ILE A 345 3.07 2.82 -14.55
N PRO A 346 1.82 2.76 -14.05
CA PRO A 346 1.49 3.07 -12.67
C PRO A 346 2.19 2.18 -11.64
N GLU A 347 2.58 2.73 -10.50
CA GLU A 347 3.35 1.99 -9.46
C GLU A 347 2.58 0.80 -8.84
N LEU A 348 1.25 0.86 -8.73
CA LEU A 348 0.41 -0.26 -8.26
C LEU A 348 -0.17 -1.10 -9.41
N SER A 349 0.54 -1.17 -10.54
CA SER A 349 0.13 -2.06 -11.64
C SER A 349 0.19 -3.53 -11.20
N PRO A 350 -0.87 -4.33 -11.43
CA PRO A 350 -0.89 -5.73 -11.01
C PRO A 350 0.23 -6.55 -11.66
N PRO A 351 0.80 -7.55 -10.95
CA PRO A 351 1.71 -8.53 -11.56
C PRO A 351 1.08 -9.17 -12.80
N GLY A 352 1.86 -9.32 -13.86
CA GLY A 352 1.39 -9.83 -15.16
C GLY A 352 0.83 -8.76 -16.12
N THR A 353 0.70 -7.50 -15.69
CA THR A 353 0.36 -6.39 -16.60
C THR A 353 1.41 -6.27 -17.70
N GLU A 354 0.98 -6.23 -18.97
CA GLU A 354 1.88 -6.09 -20.13
C GLU A 354 2.44 -4.66 -20.19
N VAL A 355 3.78 -4.56 -20.14
CA VAL A 355 4.52 -3.29 -20.21
C VAL A 355 4.82 -2.96 -21.67
N THR A 356 5.38 -3.93 -22.40
CA THR A 356 5.71 -3.81 -23.81
C THR A 356 5.99 -5.19 -24.41
N ARG A 357 6.12 -5.24 -25.73
CA ARG A 357 6.59 -6.41 -26.47
C ARG A 357 7.77 -6.01 -27.33
N LEU A 358 8.91 -6.66 -27.09
CA LEU A 358 10.10 -6.53 -27.90
C LEU A 358 9.93 -7.32 -29.20
N LEU A 359 10.33 -6.71 -30.31
CA LEU A 359 10.29 -7.32 -31.63
C LEU A 359 11.65 -7.09 -32.28
N ALA A 360 12.60 -7.97 -32.00
CA ALA A 360 13.82 -8.07 -32.78
C ALA A 360 13.54 -8.82 -34.08
N GLU A 361 14.21 -8.39 -35.16
CA GLU A 361 14.09 -8.99 -36.49
C GLU A 361 15.46 -9.53 -36.91
N ASP A 362 15.49 -10.76 -37.41
CA ASP A 362 16.67 -11.37 -38.02
C ASP A 362 16.42 -11.52 -39.52
N LEU A 363 17.44 -11.23 -40.33
CA LEU A 363 17.32 -11.25 -41.80
C LEU A 363 17.61 -12.65 -42.37
N ASP A 364 18.25 -13.54 -41.60
CA ASP A 364 18.51 -14.93 -41.97
C ASP A 364 17.21 -15.69 -42.31
N ALA A 365 17.33 -16.89 -42.90
CA ALA A 365 16.20 -17.58 -43.52
C ALA A 365 15.06 -17.82 -42.53
N THR A 366 13.89 -17.27 -42.84
CA THR A 366 12.73 -17.33 -41.94
C THR A 366 12.35 -18.78 -41.61
N GLY A 367 12.33 -19.12 -40.32
CA GLY A 367 12.01 -20.46 -39.84
C GLY A 367 13.19 -21.44 -39.83
N SER A 368 14.39 -20.99 -40.19
CA SER A 368 15.64 -21.68 -39.90
C SER A 368 16.04 -21.47 -38.43
N PRO A 369 16.95 -22.31 -37.88
CA PRO A 369 17.56 -22.02 -36.58
C PRO A 369 18.26 -20.66 -36.54
N ASN A 370 18.86 -20.21 -37.66
CA ASN A 370 19.62 -18.97 -37.75
C ASN A 370 18.76 -17.72 -37.53
N SER A 371 17.46 -17.77 -37.89
CA SER A 371 16.52 -16.67 -37.58
C SER A 371 15.67 -16.90 -36.31
N HIS A 372 15.94 -17.97 -35.53
CA HIS A 372 15.15 -18.29 -34.35
C HIS A 372 15.62 -17.50 -33.12
N ILE A 373 14.97 -16.35 -32.91
CA ILE A 373 15.30 -15.42 -31.82
C ILE A 373 14.70 -15.86 -30.48
N VAL A 374 15.50 -15.80 -29.42
CA VAL A 374 15.06 -15.82 -28.02
C VAL A 374 15.54 -14.57 -27.27
N TYR A 375 14.79 -14.18 -26.25
CA TYR A 375 15.04 -12.98 -25.46
C TYR A 375 15.49 -13.32 -24.03
N CYS A 376 16.47 -12.58 -23.53
CA CYS A 376 17.00 -12.72 -22.17
C CYS A 376 17.12 -11.37 -21.48
N LEU A 377 16.47 -11.22 -20.33
CA LEU A 377 16.50 -10.00 -19.53
C LEU A 377 17.80 -9.96 -18.71
N LEU A 378 18.69 -9.00 -19.00
CA LEU A 378 19.94 -8.78 -18.28
C LEU A 378 19.79 -7.85 -17.09
N SER A 379 19.04 -6.76 -17.26
CA SER A 379 18.94 -5.69 -16.26
C SER A 379 17.50 -5.18 -16.13
N PRO A 380 17.03 -4.83 -14.93
CA PRO A 380 17.75 -4.90 -13.65
C PRO A 380 17.91 -6.34 -13.13
N GLU A 381 19.07 -6.63 -12.54
CA GLU A 381 19.28 -7.86 -11.77
C GLU A 381 18.38 -7.86 -10.52
N PRO A 382 17.92 -9.04 -10.05
CA PRO A 382 17.21 -9.11 -8.78
C PRO A 382 18.10 -8.59 -7.65
N GLU A 383 17.61 -7.63 -6.86
CA GLU A 383 18.37 -7.10 -5.72
C GLU A 383 18.64 -8.21 -4.70
N GLU A 384 19.88 -8.34 -4.24
CA GLU A 384 20.28 -9.35 -3.27
C GLU A 384 19.39 -9.30 -2.01
N GLY A 385 18.67 -10.40 -1.74
CA GLY A 385 17.79 -10.51 -0.57
C GLY A 385 16.32 -10.14 -0.80
N THR A 386 15.91 -9.79 -2.02
CA THR A 386 14.50 -9.62 -2.38
C THR A 386 13.94 -10.87 -3.09
N GLU A 387 12.80 -11.36 -2.64
CA GLU A 387 12.08 -12.48 -3.28
C GLU A 387 11.24 -11.97 -4.46
N GLY A 388 11.88 -11.52 -5.55
CA GLY A 388 11.15 -11.14 -6.76
C GLY A 388 11.92 -10.27 -7.75
N ARG A 389 11.44 -10.21 -8.99
CA ARG A 389 11.91 -9.27 -10.02
C ARG A 389 10.82 -8.23 -10.27
N ALA A 390 11.21 -6.98 -10.56
CA ALA A 390 10.29 -5.90 -10.93
C ALA A 390 9.62 -6.16 -12.29
N PHE A 391 10.32 -6.85 -13.20
CA PHE A 391 9.82 -7.22 -14.51
C PHE A 391 10.11 -8.69 -14.83
N LYS A 392 9.22 -9.29 -15.59
CA LYS A 392 9.33 -10.65 -16.14
C LYS A 392 9.31 -10.57 -17.66
N LEU A 393 10.10 -11.42 -18.30
CA LEU A 393 10.21 -11.51 -19.75
C LEU A 393 9.86 -12.92 -20.20
N ASP A 394 8.97 -13.00 -21.19
CA ASP A 394 8.72 -14.23 -21.94
C ASP A 394 9.78 -14.37 -23.03
N SER A 395 10.64 -15.38 -22.91
CA SER A 395 11.83 -15.56 -23.75
C SER A 395 11.52 -15.84 -25.22
N THR A 396 10.30 -16.25 -25.56
CA THR A 396 9.92 -16.59 -26.94
C THR A 396 9.14 -15.48 -27.63
N SER A 397 8.24 -14.82 -26.89
CA SER A 397 7.37 -13.79 -27.46
C SER A 397 7.90 -12.36 -27.29
N GLY A 398 8.99 -12.16 -26.54
CA GLY A 398 9.52 -10.84 -26.21
C GLY A 398 8.59 -10.01 -25.32
N ARG A 399 7.56 -10.63 -24.73
CA ARG A 399 6.56 -9.93 -23.90
C ARG A 399 7.15 -9.62 -22.52
N VAL A 400 7.21 -8.35 -22.17
CA VAL A 400 7.64 -7.86 -20.86
C VAL A 400 6.42 -7.54 -20.01
N THR A 401 6.36 -8.12 -18.82
CA THR A 401 5.26 -7.91 -17.86
C THR A 401 5.77 -7.45 -16.51
N VAL A 402 4.91 -6.79 -15.73
CA VAL A 402 5.18 -6.46 -14.33
C VAL A 402 5.41 -7.74 -13.52
N GLY A 403 6.46 -7.76 -12.72
CA GLY A 403 6.81 -8.87 -11.83
C GLY A 403 6.18 -8.73 -10.44
N ASP A 404 6.80 -9.38 -9.46
CA ASP A 404 6.25 -9.45 -8.09
C ASP A 404 6.89 -8.43 -7.15
N ALA A 405 8.04 -7.86 -7.55
CA ALA A 405 8.67 -6.81 -6.76
C ALA A 405 7.89 -5.49 -6.88
N PRO A 406 7.74 -4.73 -5.77
CA PRO A 406 7.02 -3.47 -5.78
C PRO A 406 7.74 -2.44 -6.67
N LEU A 407 6.94 -1.66 -7.40
CA LEU A 407 7.42 -0.51 -8.16
C LEU A 407 7.27 0.75 -7.30
N GLN A 408 8.15 1.73 -7.49
CA GLN A 408 8.06 3.02 -6.79
C GLN A 408 7.88 4.15 -7.80
N ALA A 409 6.91 5.04 -7.55
CA ALA A 409 6.71 6.24 -8.36
C ALA A 409 7.98 7.08 -8.55
N GLY A 410 8.12 7.69 -9.72
CA GLY A 410 9.25 8.55 -10.07
C GLY A 410 10.54 7.79 -10.46
N GLN A 411 10.57 6.46 -10.34
CA GLN A 411 11.67 5.66 -10.85
C GLN A 411 11.68 5.61 -12.38
N SER A 412 12.89 5.60 -12.95
CA SER A 412 13.13 5.36 -14.38
C SER A 412 14.04 4.15 -14.52
N ILE A 413 13.47 3.02 -14.93
CA ILE A 413 14.16 1.73 -14.99
C ILE A 413 14.57 1.46 -16.44
N LEU A 414 15.87 1.24 -16.65
CA LEU A 414 16.40 0.81 -17.95
C LEU A 414 16.39 -0.72 -18.02
N LEU A 415 15.54 -1.27 -18.87
CA LEU A 415 15.53 -2.68 -19.22
C LEU A 415 16.55 -2.92 -20.32
N GLN A 416 17.53 -3.77 -20.04
CA GLN A 416 18.44 -4.29 -21.05
C GLN A 416 18.08 -5.74 -21.34
N VAL A 417 17.63 -6.01 -22.57
CA VAL A 417 17.22 -7.34 -23.01
C VAL A 417 18.07 -7.73 -24.20
N VAL A 418 18.73 -8.88 -24.11
CA VAL A 418 19.45 -9.47 -25.24
C VAL A 418 18.46 -10.25 -26.10
N ALA A 419 18.49 -10.00 -27.40
CA ALA A 419 17.91 -10.85 -28.42
C ALA A 419 19.05 -11.68 -29.04
N ALA A 420 18.93 -13.00 -29.03
CA ALA A 420 19.94 -13.92 -29.56
C ALA A 420 19.28 -14.92 -30.50
N ASP A 421 19.92 -15.20 -31.63
CA ASP A 421 19.48 -16.23 -32.59
C ASP A 421 19.87 -17.66 -32.14
N LEU A 422 19.68 -18.66 -33.02
CA LEU A 422 19.94 -20.08 -32.75
C LEU A 422 19.24 -20.61 -31.50
N GLY A 423 18.10 -20.00 -31.12
CA GLY A 423 17.43 -20.31 -29.87
C GLY A 423 18.26 -20.02 -28.61
N GLY A 424 19.29 -19.18 -28.71
CA GLY A 424 20.23 -18.85 -27.64
C GLY A 424 21.35 -19.87 -27.44
N ALA A 425 21.59 -20.75 -28.42
CA ALA A 425 22.68 -21.72 -28.37
C ALA A 425 24.07 -21.07 -28.46
N GLU A 426 25.11 -21.80 -28.04
CA GLU A 426 26.49 -21.34 -28.22
C GLU A 426 26.81 -21.16 -29.71
N GLY A 427 27.41 -20.02 -30.05
CA GLY A 427 27.75 -19.65 -31.43
C GLY A 427 26.74 -18.75 -32.13
N GLY A 428 25.59 -18.46 -31.52
CA GLY A 428 24.62 -17.51 -32.05
C GLY A 428 25.06 -16.05 -31.98
N LEU A 429 24.55 -15.23 -32.87
CA LEU A 429 24.74 -13.78 -32.84
C LEU A 429 23.65 -13.14 -31.95
N SER A 430 23.93 -11.93 -31.48
CA SER A 430 23.02 -11.25 -30.55
C SER A 430 23.11 -9.74 -30.63
N SER A 431 22.04 -9.08 -30.22
CA SER A 431 21.99 -7.64 -29.98
C SER A 431 21.28 -7.33 -28.67
N THR A 432 21.45 -6.10 -28.18
CA THR A 432 20.81 -5.63 -26.96
C THR A 432 19.72 -4.62 -27.29
N CYS A 433 18.50 -4.92 -26.87
CA CYS A 433 17.37 -4.01 -26.84
C CYS A 433 17.39 -3.22 -25.52
N GLU A 434 17.34 -1.89 -25.61
CA GLU A 434 17.21 -1.01 -24.44
C GLU A 434 15.84 -0.36 -24.38
N VAL A 435 15.14 -0.51 -23.26
CA VAL A 435 13.81 0.06 -23.03
C VAL A 435 13.79 0.79 -21.70
N THR A 436 13.46 2.08 -21.72
CA THR A 436 13.24 2.86 -20.50
C THR A 436 11.78 2.81 -20.09
N VAL A 437 11.52 2.34 -18.87
CA VAL A 437 10.20 2.30 -18.25
C VAL A 437 10.15 3.31 -17.11
N THR A 438 9.25 4.29 -17.21
CA THR A 438 9.03 5.29 -16.17
C THR A 438 7.84 4.89 -15.30
N ILE A 439 8.03 4.84 -13.99
CA ILE A 439 6.95 4.51 -13.06
C ILE A 439 6.19 5.80 -12.71
N THR A 440 4.89 5.83 -13.04
CA THR A 440 4.04 6.99 -12.77
C THR A 440 3.39 6.87 -11.40
N ASP A 441 3.38 7.99 -10.70
CA ASP A 441 2.67 8.17 -9.45
C ASP A 441 1.17 7.93 -9.64
N ILE A 442 0.53 7.37 -8.62
CA ILE A 442 -0.93 7.35 -8.50
C ILE A 442 -1.30 7.82 -7.10
N ASN A 443 -2.52 8.31 -6.95
CA ASN A 443 -3.03 8.80 -5.67
C ASN A 443 -3.33 7.64 -4.70
N ASN A 444 -2.30 6.98 -4.16
CA ASN A 444 -2.45 5.80 -3.29
C ASN A 444 -2.14 6.10 -1.81
N HIS A 445 -1.58 7.28 -1.50
CA HIS A 445 -1.44 7.75 -0.14
C HIS A 445 -2.58 8.70 0.22
N ALA A 446 -3.14 8.55 1.41
CA ALA A 446 -4.11 9.50 1.93
C ALA A 446 -3.37 10.57 2.75
N PRO A 447 -3.89 11.81 2.83
CA PRO A 447 -3.26 12.83 3.64
C PRO A 447 -3.38 12.50 5.12
N GLU A 448 -2.29 12.69 5.86
CA GLU A 448 -2.19 12.40 7.29
C GLU A 448 -1.80 13.66 8.06
N PHE A 449 -2.41 13.86 9.24
CA PHE A 449 -1.95 14.89 10.17
C PHE A 449 -0.63 14.48 10.81
N THR A 450 0.31 15.42 10.94
CA THR A 450 1.58 15.19 11.66
C THR A 450 1.32 14.82 13.12
N ASP A 451 0.34 15.47 13.75
CA ASP A 451 -0.12 15.20 15.11
C ASP A 451 -1.64 15.01 15.12
N SER A 452 -2.11 13.82 15.50
CA SER A 452 -3.55 13.50 15.52
C SER A 452 -4.27 13.93 16.82
N GLN A 453 -3.51 14.23 17.87
CA GLN A 453 -4.02 14.72 19.15
C GLN A 453 -3.28 16.00 19.51
N ILE A 454 -3.91 17.14 19.24
CA ILE A 454 -3.34 18.44 19.59
C ILE A 454 -3.53 18.66 21.09
N GLU A 455 -2.49 19.18 21.75
CA GLU A 455 -2.56 19.53 23.17
C GLU A 455 -3.71 20.51 23.43
N PRO A 456 -4.40 20.41 24.59
CA PRO A 456 -5.49 21.32 24.90
C PRO A 456 -5.06 22.78 24.91
N ILE A 457 -5.84 23.64 24.24
CA ILE A 457 -5.55 25.07 24.09
C ILE A 457 -6.51 25.86 24.99
N SER A 458 -5.96 26.66 25.91
CA SER A 458 -6.75 27.56 26.74
C SER A 458 -6.98 28.90 26.05
N LEU A 459 -8.24 29.36 26.00
CA LEU A 459 -8.62 30.68 25.49
C LEU A 459 -9.57 31.39 26.47
N PRO A 460 -9.29 32.66 26.85
CA PRO A 460 -10.23 33.50 27.59
C PRO A 460 -11.56 33.68 26.87
N GLU A 461 -12.67 33.74 27.60
CA GLU A 461 -13.99 33.93 26.98
C GLU A 461 -14.18 35.28 26.27
N ASP A 462 -13.37 36.29 26.62
CA ASP A 462 -13.36 37.62 25.99
C ASP A 462 -12.41 37.71 24.77
N THR A 463 -11.85 36.58 24.31
CA THR A 463 -11.02 36.52 23.11
C THR A 463 -11.78 37.04 21.89
N GLU A 464 -11.17 37.98 21.16
CA GLU A 464 -11.79 38.59 19.99
C GLU A 464 -11.93 37.59 18.81
N PRO A 465 -13.08 37.59 18.10
CA PRO A 465 -13.20 36.87 16.83
C PRO A 465 -12.16 37.32 15.81
N GLY A 466 -11.63 36.38 15.04
CA GLY A 466 -10.51 36.54 14.12
C GLY A 466 -9.18 36.04 14.71
N THR A 467 -9.14 35.70 16.00
CA THR A 467 -7.93 35.17 16.65
C THR A 467 -7.56 33.79 16.11
N LEU A 468 -6.28 33.59 15.79
CA LEU A 468 -5.70 32.29 15.45
C LEU A 468 -5.63 31.42 16.71
N VAL A 469 -6.38 30.31 16.71
CA VAL A 469 -6.44 29.34 17.81
C VAL A 469 -5.30 28.34 17.71
N ALA A 470 -5.14 27.72 16.54
CA ALA A 470 -4.13 26.69 16.30
C ALA A 470 -3.70 26.67 14.83
N THR A 471 -2.52 26.14 14.56
CA THR A 471 -2.10 25.75 13.20
C THR A 471 -1.88 24.24 13.20
N LEU A 472 -2.59 23.52 12.34
CA LEU A 472 -2.43 22.09 12.16
C LEU A 472 -1.62 21.83 10.90
N THR A 473 -0.80 20.77 10.92
CA THR A 473 -0.02 20.35 9.76
C THR A 473 -0.47 18.98 9.28
N ALA A 474 -0.66 18.85 7.96
CA ALA A 474 -0.93 17.58 7.30
C ALA A 474 -0.01 17.40 6.09
N THR A 475 0.29 16.15 5.78
CA THR A 475 1.20 15.76 4.70
C THR A 475 0.59 14.62 3.89
N ASP A 476 0.84 14.64 2.59
CA ASP A 476 0.48 13.59 1.65
C ASP A 476 1.78 13.08 1.00
N ALA A 477 1.95 11.76 0.91
CA ALA A 477 3.19 11.13 0.49
C ALA A 477 3.31 10.96 -1.03
N ASP A 478 2.26 11.27 -1.80
CA ASP A 478 2.27 11.17 -3.26
C ASP A 478 3.23 12.19 -3.92
N LEU A 479 3.85 11.81 -5.04
CA LEU A 479 4.87 12.62 -5.73
C LEU A 479 4.30 13.66 -6.68
N GLU A 480 3.12 13.42 -7.25
CA GLU A 480 2.46 14.36 -8.16
C GLU A 480 1.75 15.47 -7.37
N PRO A 481 2.01 16.76 -7.65
CA PRO A 481 1.39 17.87 -6.91
C PRO A 481 -0.14 17.85 -6.89
N VAL A 482 -0.78 17.29 -7.91
CA VAL A 482 -2.25 17.22 -8.00
C VAL A 482 -2.83 16.23 -6.99
N PHE A 483 -2.10 15.17 -6.63
CA PHE A 483 -2.55 14.17 -5.65
C PHE A 483 -2.38 14.65 -4.21
N ARG A 484 -1.44 15.57 -3.98
CA ARG A 484 -1.22 16.21 -2.66
C ARG A 484 -2.17 17.35 -2.31
N LEU A 485 -3.16 17.65 -3.15
CA LEU A 485 -4.13 18.72 -2.84
C LEU A 485 -5.10 18.26 -1.76
N MET A 486 -5.23 19.07 -0.70
CA MET A 486 -5.97 18.70 0.51
C MET A 486 -7.21 19.58 0.72
N ASP A 487 -8.29 18.93 1.19
CA ASP A 487 -9.51 19.58 1.65
C ASP A 487 -9.68 19.37 3.16
N PHE A 488 -9.85 20.46 3.90
CA PHE A 488 -10.01 20.43 5.36
C PHE A 488 -11.44 20.79 5.75
N ALA A 489 -11.99 20.08 6.73
CA ALA A 489 -13.31 20.37 7.27
C ALA A 489 -13.42 20.09 8.76
N ILE A 490 -14.29 20.83 9.44
CA ILE A 490 -14.70 20.49 10.81
C ILE A 490 -15.85 19.50 10.70
N GLU A 491 -15.60 18.23 11.02
CA GLU A 491 -16.59 17.15 10.90
C GLU A 491 -17.51 17.08 12.13
N ALA A 492 -16.99 17.39 13.32
CA ALA A 492 -17.76 17.41 14.56
C ALA A 492 -17.22 18.43 15.56
N GLY A 493 -18.05 18.77 16.55
CA GLY A 493 -17.66 19.60 17.70
C GLY A 493 -17.96 21.09 17.57
N ASP A 494 -18.31 21.57 16.36
CA ASP A 494 -18.66 22.98 16.11
C ASP A 494 -20.06 23.14 15.52
N VAL A 495 -21.09 22.80 16.29
CA VAL A 495 -22.49 22.86 15.83
C VAL A 495 -22.94 24.30 15.55
N GLU A 496 -22.35 25.28 16.25
CA GLU A 496 -22.75 26.68 16.14
C GLU A 496 -21.93 27.47 15.11
N GLY A 497 -20.90 26.89 14.51
CA GLY A 497 -19.99 27.60 13.60
C GLY A 497 -19.21 28.70 14.33
N THR A 498 -18.75 28.39 15.54
CA THR A 498 -17.91 29.25 16.39
C THR A 498 -16.47 29.27 15.90
N PHE A 499 -16.04 28.22 15.19
CA PHE A 499 -14.70 28.08 14.66
C PHE A 499 -14.72 28.00 13.13
N GLY A 500 -13.60 28.36 12.52
CA GLY A 500 -13.40 28.34 11.08
C GLY A 500 -12.03 27.77 10.74
N LEU A 501 -11.92 27.22 9.53
CA LEU A 501 -10.65 26.79 8.97
C LEU A 501 -10.27 27.70 7.81
N ASP A 502 -8.99 28.07 7.73
CA ASP A 502 -8.41 28.82 6.62
C ASP A 502 -7.14 28.11 6.14
N TRP A 503 -7.06 27.82 4.84
CA TRP A 503 -5.94 27.12 4.22
C TRP A 503 -5.83 27.43 2.73
N GLU A 504 -4.64 27.23 2.19
CA GLU A 504 -4.40 27.18 0.75
C GLU A 504 -4.39 25.72 0.29
N PRO A 505 -5.01 25.35 -0.85
CA PRO A 505 -5.13 23.95 -1.28
C PRO A 505 -3.80 23.17 -1.44
N ASP A 506 -2.71 23.89 -1.71
CA ASP A 506 -1.35 23.37 -1.91
C ASP A 506 -0.45 23.52 -0.66
N SER A 507 -0.99 24.04 0.44
CA SER A 507 -0.28 24.21 1.71
C SER A 507 -0.45 22.99 2.61
N SER A 508 0.64 22.60 3.29
CA SER A 508 0.61 21.58 4.35
C SER A 508 0.05 22.10 5.69
N HIS A 509 -0.41 23.36 5.76
CA HIS A 509 -0.86 24.01 6.98
C HIS A 509 -2.30 24.48 6.87
N VAL A 510 -3.10 24.23 7.89
CA VAL A 510 -4.44 24.79 8.07
C VAL A 510 -4.52 25.56 9.38
N GLN A 511 -5.12 26.75 9.32
CA GLN A 511 -5.31 27.64 10.46
C GLN A 511 -6.72 27.47 11.03
N LEU A 512 -6.81 27.20 12.33
CA LEU A 512 -8.06 27.20 13.08
C LEU A 512 -8.29 28.59 13.67
N LEU A 513 -9.37 29.24 13.28
CA LEU A 513 -9.71 30.60 13.66
C LEU A 513 -10.97 30.63 14.54
N LEU A 514 -11.00 31.55 15.50
CA LEU A 514 -12.20 31.86 16.25
C LEU A 514 -13.10 32.79 15.42
N LEU A 515 -14.32 32.38 15.06
CA LEU A 515 -15.23 33.20 14.25
C LEU A 515 -16.31 33.93 15.07
N LYS A 516 -16.61 33.44 16.27
CA LYS A 516 -17.63 34.00 17.17
C LYS A 516 -17.09 34.10 18.59
N ASN A 517 -17.72 34.95 19.40
CA ASN A 517 -17.34 35.11 20.80
C ASN A 517 -17.51 33.80 21.56
N LEU A 518 -16.60 33.55 22.51
CA LEU A 518 -16.70 32.44 23.45
C LEU A 518 -17.60 32.84 24.64
N SER A 519 -18.15 31.84 25.32
CA SER A 519 -18.86 32.04 26.60
C SER A 519 -18.61 30.84 27.48
N TYR A 520 -17.97 31.08 28.62
CA TYR A 520 -17.69 30.02 29.58
C TYR A 520 -18.99 29.41 30.13
N GLU A 521 -20.03 30.21 30.36
CA GLU A 521 -21.34 29.74 30.84
C GLU A 521 -22.06 28.85 29.83
N ALA A 522 -21.89 29.11 28.54
CA ALA A 522 -22.51 28.30 27.49
C ALA A 522 -21.76 26.96 27.32
N ALA A 523 -20.44 27.01 27.19
CA ALA A 523 -19.58 25.84 27.08
C ALA A 523 -18.19 26.13 27.66
N SER A 524 -17.79 25.37 28.69
CA SER A 524 -16.45 25.49 29.28
C SER A 524 -15.35 24.79 28.46
N SER A 525 -15.72 24.03 27.43
CA SER A 525 -14.77 23.42 26.49
C SER A 525 -15.43 23.08 25.16
N HIS A 526 -14.66 23.16 24.08
CA HIS A 526 -15.04 22.71 22.74
C HIS A 526 -14.08 21.59 22.31
N LYS A 527 -14.63 20.47 21.84
CA LYS A 527 -13.84 19.36 21.30
C LYS A 527 -14.13 19.21 19.82
N LEU A 528 -13.24 19.74 18.99
CA LEU A 528 -13.37 19.76 17.54
C LEU A 528 -12.71 18.53 16.93
N VAL A 529 -13.39 17.93 15.96
CA VAL A 529 -12.84 16.86 15.11
C VAL A 529 -12.67 17.45 13.73
N ILE A 530 -11.41 17.61 13.33
CA ILE A 530 -11.01 18.17 12.04
C ILE A 530 -10.60 16.99 11.16
N VAL A 531 -11.13 16.94 9.94
CA VAL A 531 -10.80 15.93 8.95
C VAL A 531 -10.03 16.57 7.80
N VAL A 532 -9.01 15.86 7.30
CA VAL A 532 -8.31 16.19 6.06
C VAL A 532 -8.59 15.09 5.04
N ARG A 533 -8.92 15.45 3.81
CA ARG A 533 -9.23 14.51 2.72
C ARG A 533 -8.45 14.87 1.47
N SER A 534 -8.11 13.86 0.67
CA SER A 534 -7.53 14.10 -0.65
C SER A 534 -8.60 14.72 -1.56
N MET A 535 -8.23 15.72 -2.35
CA MET A 535 -9.11 16.29 -3.36
C MET A 535 -9.27 15.39 -4.59
N ALA A 536 -8.33 14.47 -4.81
CA ALA A 536 -8.38 13.47 -5.86
C ALA A 536 -8.90 12.13 -5.33
N GLU A 537 -9.45 11.29 -6.21
CA GLU A 537 -9.91 9.95 -5.81
C GLU A 537 -8.71 9.06 -5.46
N LEU A 538 -8.75 8.44 -4.28
CA LEU A 538 -7.72 7.49 -3.85
C LEU A 538 -7.84 6.18 -4.64
N VAL A 539 -6.69 5.63 -5.05
CA VAL A 539 -6.57 4.41 -5.84
C VAL A 539 -5.81 3.35 -5.03
N GLY A 540 -6.43 2.18 -4.84
CA GLY A 540 -5.80 1.03 -4.18
C GLY A 540 -6.38 0.69 -2.80
N PRO A 541 -5.86 -0.35 -2.14
CA PRO A 541 -6.33 -0.78 -0.83
C PRO A 541 -5.75 0.12 0.28
N GLY A 542 -6.55 1.07 0.78
CA GLY A 542 -6.10 2.06 1.76
C GLY A 542 -7.19 2.55 2.73
N PRO A 543 -6.81 3.24 3.81
CA PRO A 543 -7.64 3.49 4.98
C PRO A 543 -8.60 4.67 4.79
N GLY A 544 -9.73 4.46 4.11
CA GLY A 544 -10.80 5.46 4.05
C GLY A 544 -10.41 6.79 3.37
N PRO A 545 -11.33 7.78 3.31
CA PRO A 545 -11.14 8.99 2.50
C PRO A 545 -10.29 10.10 3.16
N GLY A 546 -9.71 9.89 4.35
CA GLY A 546 -8.98 10.95 5.05
C GLY A 546 -8.64 10.67 6.52
N ALA A 547 -7.71 11.47 7.07
CA ALA A 547 -7.29 11.41 8.47
C ALA A 547 -8.05 12.42 9.34
N THR A 548 -8.11 12.16 10.66
CA THR A 548 -8.75 13.07 11.62
C THR A 548 -7.79 13.51 12.72
N ALA A 549 -7.87 14.79 13.10
CA ALA A 549 -7.20 15.37 14.25
C ALA A 549 -8.24 15.92 15.23
N THR A 550 -7.97 15.76 16.52
CA THR A 550 -8.83 16.31 17.58
C THR A 550 -8.17 17.52 18.22
N VAL A 551 -8.89 18.64 18.27
CA VAL A 551 -8.46 19.86 18.97
C VAL A 551 -9.40 20.10 20.14
N THR A 552 -8.86 20.18 21.34
CA THR A 552 -9.63 20.51 22.54
C THR A 552 -9.32 21.94 22.96
N ILE A 553 -10.34 22.79 23.00
CA ILE A 553 -10.24 24.18 23.41
C ILE A 553 -10.92 24.31 24.76
N LEU A 554 -10.17 24.78 25.75
CA LEU A 554 -10.66 25.05 27.10
C LEU A 554 -10.99 26.54 27.18
N VAL A 555 -12.23 26.87 27.55
CA VAL A 555 -12.62 28.27 27.73
C VAL A 555 -12.27 28.68 29.14
N GLU A 556 -11.52 29.76 29.30
CA GLU A 556 -11.20 30.35 30.60
C GLU A 556 -12.23 31.43 30.94
N ARG A 557 -12.79 31.33 32.15
CA ARG A 557 -13.74 32.32 32.66
C ARG A 557 -13.01 33.63 32.94
N VAL A 558 -13.54 34.73 32.41
CA VAL A 558 -13.04 36.08 32.68
C VAL A 558 -13.97 36.75 33.70
N VAL A 559 -13.47 36.98 34.91
CA VAL A 559 -14.24 37.65 35.97
C VAL A 559 -14.14 39.17 35.78
N PRO A 560 -15.24 39.90 35.56
CA PRO A 560 -15.19 41.36 35.47
C PRO A 560 -14.83 41.99 36.83
N PRO A 561 -14.25 43.21 36.87
CA PRO A 561 -13.96 43.90 38.12
C PRO A 561 -15.24 44.18 38.93
N PRO A 562 -15.15 44.28 40.27
CA PRO A 562 -16.31 44.58 41.09
C PRO A 562 -16.87 45.96 40.73
N LYS A 563 -18.18 46.17 40.97
CA LYS A 563 -18.83 47.44 40.68
C LYS A 563 -19.59 47.95 41.90
N LEU A 564 -19.21 49.12 42.39
CA LEU A 564 -19.86 49.83 43.50
C LEU A 564 -21.17 50.48 43.05
N ASP A 565 -22.11 50.70 43.97
CA ASP A 565 -23.41 51.31 43.67
C ASP A 565 -23.32 52.80 43.33
N GLN A 566 -22.22 53.46 43.71
CA GLN A 566 -21.91 54.86 43.42
C GLN A 566 -20.44 55.05 43.05
N GLU A 567 -20.15 56.01 42.18
CA GLU A 567 -18.77 56.44 41.85
C GLU A 567 -18.20 57.40 42.92
N SER A 568 -19.08 58.06 43.67
CA SER A 568 -18.73 58.95 44.78
C SER A 568 -19.80 58.95 45.88
N TYR A 569 -19.37 58.89 47.14
CA TYR A 569 -20.22 58.94 48.34
C TYR A 569 -20.00 60.26 49.10
N GLU A 570 -21.07 60.87 49.60
CA GLU A 570 -20.99 62.11 50.40
C GLU A 570 -21.57 61.91 51.81
N ALA A 571 -20.82 62.35 52.82
CA ALA A 571 -21.26 62.35 54.22
C ALA A 571 -21.04 63.73 54.87
N SER A 572 -21.91 64.11 55.80
CA SER A 572 -21.73 65.32 56.62
C SER A 572 -21.65 64.94 58.10
N VAL A 573 -20.57 65.35 58.77
CA VAL A 573 -20.30 64.96 60.16
C VAL A 573 -19.95 66.18 61.02
N PRO A 574 -20.63 66.41 62.16
CA PRO A 574 -20.22 67.43 63.10
C PRO A 574 -18.81 67.19 63.66
N VAL A 575 -17.99 68.24 63.78
CA VAL A 575 -16.64 68.12 64.37
C VAL A 575 -16.62 67.59 65.82
N SER A 576 -17.76 67.66 66.52
CA SER A 576 -17.93 67.10 67.87
C SER A 576 -18.35 65.63 67.91
N THR A 577 -18.38 64.95 66.76
CA THR A 577 -18.84 63.55 66.68
C THR A 577 -17.87 62.63 67.43
N PRO A 578 -18.35 61.80 68.37
CA PRO A 578 -17.50 60.88 69.11
C PRO A 578 -17.01 59.75 68.21
N ALA A 579 -15.84 59.20 68.54
CA ALA A 579 -15.31 58.01 67.88
C ALA A 579 -16.30 56.83 67.92
N GLY A 580 -16.29 56.00 66.88
CA GLY A 580 -17.21 54.87 66.67
C GLY A 580 -18.54 55.22 65.98
N SER A 581 -18.83 56.50 65.72
CA SER A 581 -20.08 56.91 65.07
C SER A 581 -20.14 56.47 63.61
N LEU A 582 -21.24 55.84 63.20
CA LEU A 582 -21.51 55.44 61.81
C LEU A 582 -21.85 56.66 60.95
N LEU A 583 -21.24 56.76 59.77
CA LEU A 583 -21.48 57.84 58.80
C LEU A 583 -22.41 57.38 57.68
N LEU A 584 -21.97 56.34 56.96
CA LEU A 584 -22.70 55.73 55.85
C LEU A 584 -22.21 54.29 55.64
N THR A 585 -22.87 53.57 54.74
CA THR A 585 -22.51 52.21 54.34
C THR A 585 -22.31 52.19 52.84
N ILE A 586 -21.17 51.65 52.39
CA ILE A 586 -20.81 51.47 50.99
C ILE A 586 -21.30 50.10 50.55
N GLN A 587 -21.94 50.03 49.37
CA GLN A 587 -22.57 48.80 48.90
C GLN A 587 -22.13 48.46 47.47
N PRO A 588 -22.08 47.17 47.11
CA PRO A 588 -21.95 46.76 45.72
C PRO A 588 -23.20 47.18 44.93
N SER A 589 -23.04 47.44 43.64
CA SER A 589 -24.15 47.74 42.73
C SER A 589 -25.16 46.60 42.61
N ASP A 590 -24.69 45.35 42.72
CA ASP A 590 -25.53 44.15 42.82
C ASP A 590 -25.34 43.45 44.17
N PRO A 591 -26.35 43.45 45.06
CA PRO A 591 -26.29 42.80 46.37
C PRO A 591 -26.24 41.27 46.30
N MET A 592 -26.42 40.65 45.12
CA MET A 592 -26.25 39.20 44.89
C MET A 592 -24.85 38.80 44.43
N SER A 593 -23.94 39.75 44.22
CA SER A 593 -22.56 39.47 43.78
C SER A 593 -21.70 38.80 44.87
N SER A 594 -20.58 38.18 44.47
CA SER A 594 -19.59 37.59 45.37
C SER A 594 -19.18 38.58 46.48
N PRO A 595 -18.93 38.10 47.72
CA PRO A 595 -18.62 38.97 48.85
C PRO A 595 -17.39 39.85 48.56
N LEU A 596 -17.48 41.13 48.95
CA LEU A 596 -16.42 42.12 48.77
C LEU A 596 -15.74 42.44 50.10
N ARG A 597 -14.45 42.76 50.03
CA ARG A 597 -13.67 43.39 51.12
C ARG A 597 -13.45 44.86 50.80
N PHE A 598 -13.69 45.72 51.79
CA PHE A 598 -13.57 47.17 51.68
C PHE A 598 -12.39 47.70 52.50
N SER A 599 -11.65 48.67 51.94
CA SER A 599 -10.55 49.36 52.63
C SER A 599 -10.56 50.87 52.31
N LEU A 600 -9.85 51.65 53.13
CA LEU A 600 -9.60 53.07 52.89
C LEU A 600 -8.12 53.26 52.57
N VAL A 601 -7.80 53.83 51.42
CA VAL A 601 -6.42 53.82 50.89
C VAL A 601 -5.63 55.09 51.23
N ASN A 602 -6.30 56.22 51.50
CA ASN A 602 -5.63 57.52 51.65
C ASN A 602 -6.15 58.39 52.82
N ASP A 603 -6.63 57.78 53.90
CA ASP A 603 -7.01 58.52 55.12
C ASP A 603 -5.76 58.93 55.92
N SER A 604 -5.07 59.99 55.47
CA SER A 604 -3.82 60.48 56.09
C SER A 604 -3.98 60.89 57.56
N GLU A 605 -5.17 61.39 57.90
CA GLU A 605 -5.54 61.78 59.25
C GLU A 605 -6.21 60.65 60.03
N GLY A 606 -6.31 59.41 59.53
CA GLY A 606 -6.88 58.26 60.27
C GLY A 606 -8.18 58.57 61.03
N TRP A 607 -9.00 59.49 60.51
CA TRP A 607 -10.22 59.96 61.16
C TRP A 607 -11.36 58.97 60.99
N PHE A 608 -11.25 58.11 59.99
CA PHE A 608 -12.29 57.19 59.59
C PHE A 608 -11.75 55.76 59.54
N CYS A 609 -12.64 54.80 59.71
CA CYS A 609 -12.36 53.41 59.46
C CYS A 609 -13.57 52.79 58.76
N ILE A 610 -13.30 51.86 57.85
CA ILE A 610 -14.34 51.08 57.19
C ILE A 610 -14.35 49.67 57.75
N LYS A 611 -15.53 49.11 57.97
CA LYS A 611 -15.70 47.70 58.29
C LYS A 611 -15.49 46.88 57.03
N GLU A 612 -14.45 46.05 57.07
CA GLU A 612 -13.95 45.29 55.92
C GLU A 612 -15.03 44.48 55.18
N VAL A 613 -16.02 43.91 55.88
CA VAL A 613 -17.05 43.06 55.26
C VAL A 613 -18.40 43.76 55.10
N SER A 614 -18.78 44.66 56.02
CA SER A 614 -20.10 45.32 55.96
C SER A 614 -20.09 46.62 55.16
N GLY A 615 -18.93 47.16 54.81
CA GLY A 615 -18.82 48.45 54.10
C GLY A 615 -19.23 49.66 54.95
N GLU A 616 -19.44 49.48 56.27
CA GLU A 616 -19.84 50.56 57.18
C GLU A 616 -18.65 51.47 57.49
N VAL A 617 -18.78 52.76 57.18
CA VAL A 617 -17.77 53.77 57.47
C VAL A 617 -18.07 54.45 58.80
N HIS A 618 -17.13 54.36 59.74
CA HIS A 618 -17.23 54.95 61.07
C HIS A 618 -16.14 56.01 61.28
N THR A 619 -16.37 56.93 62.20
CA THR A 619 -15.30 57.76 62.78
C THR A 619 -14.37 56.87 63.60
N ALA A 620 -13.09 56.75 63.27
CA ALA A 620 -12.12 55.94 64.00
C ALA A 620 -11.63 56.63 65.29
N ARG A 621 -11.51 57.97 65.26
CA ARG A 621 -11.03 58.79 66.36
C ARG A 621 -11.80 60.12 66.42
N PRO A 622 -11.70 60.89 67.52
CA PRO A 622 -12.29 62.23 67.58
C PRO A 622 -11.73 63.11 66.45
N LEU A 623 -12.60 63.87 65.79
CA LEU A 623 -12.27 64.73 64.63
C LEU A 623 -11.54 66.02 65.06
N GLN A 624 -10.55 65.89 65.94
CA GLN A 624 -9.81 66.99 66.52
C GLN A 624 -8.85 67.57 65.47
N GLY A 625 -9.06 68.85 65.11
CA GLY A 625 -8.32 69.54 64.05
C GLY A 625 -9.14 69.82 62.79
N ALA A 626 -10.29 69.16 62.60
CA ALA A 626 -11.20 69.45 61.50
C ALA A 626 -11.90 70.81 61.71
N GLN A 627 -11.90 71.68 60.70
CA GLN A 627 -12.60 72.97 60.76
C GLN A 627 -14.02 72.86 60.19
N PRO A 628 -15.04 73.45 60.83
CA PRO A 628 -16.38 73.51 60.25
C PRO A 628 -16.38 74.25 58.92
N GLY A 629 -16.88 73.59 57.86
CA GLY A 629 -16.89 74.09 56.49
C GLY A 629 -15.85 73.46 55.58
N ASP A 630 -14.83 72.78 56.14
CA ASP A 630 -13.83 72.05 55.36
C ASP A 630 -14.40 70.72 54.84
N MET A 631 -13.78 70.23 53.77
CA MET A 631 -14.10 68.98 53.12
C MET A 631 -12.88 68.06 53.14
N TYR A 632 -13.09 66.78 53.43
CA TYR A 632 -12.06 65.76 53.52
C TYR A 632 -12.40 64.61 52.59
N THR A 633 -11.44 64.19 51.76
CA THR A 633 -11.68 63.20 50.70
C THR A 633 -10.83 61.96 50.97
N VAL A 634 -11.50 60.81 50.99
CA VAL A 634 -10.88 59.49 51.16
C VAL A 634 -11.26 58.60 49.98
N LEU A 635 -10.35 57.77 49.49
CA LEU A 635 -10.59 56.76 48.47
C LEU A 635 -10.98 55.46 49.15
N VAL A 636 -12.12 54.92 48.76
CA VAL A 636 -12.58 53.60 49.16
C VAL A 636 -12.20 52.64 48.06
N GLU A 637 -11.58 51.52 48.44
CA GLU A 637 -11.27 50.43 47.53
C GLU A 637 -12.10 49.20 47.92
N ALA A 638 -12.63 48.49 46.92
CA ALA A 638 -13.38 47.27 47.07
C ALA A 638 -12.79 46.17 46.19
N GLN A 639 -12.57 45.00 46.77
CA GLN A 639 -11.95 43.84 46.14
C GLN A 639 -12.80 42.59 46.39
N TYR A 640 -12.77 41.63 45.47
CA TYR A 640 -13.41 40.33 45.72
C TYR A 640 -12.71 39.60 46.86
N GLU A 641 -13.48 38.87 47.67
CA GLU A 641 -12.93 38.02 48.73
C GLU A 641 -12.20 36.82 48.11
N GLY A 642 -10.86 36.87 48.05
CA GLY A 642 -9.97 35.79 47.61
C GLY A 642 -9.31 35.02 48.76
N ASP A 643 -8.70 33.86 48.44
CA ASP A 643 -7.98 33.00 49.38
C ASP A 643 -6.76 33.74 49.98
N PRO A 644 -6.39 33.54 51.26
CA PRO A 644 -5.35 34.32 51.91
C PRO A 644 -3.96 33.91 51.40
N GLY A 645 -3.47 34.62 50.38
CA GLY A 645 -2.14 34.39 49.80
C GLY A 645 -1.92 35.00 48.41
N ASP A 646 -2.99 35.26 47.66
CA ASP A 646 -2.89 35.90 46.33
C ASP A 646 -3.10 37.42 46.40
N GLU A 647 -2.28 38.18 45.67
CA GLU A 647 -2.53 39.61 45.48
C GLU A 647 -3.82 39.80 44.66
N PRO A 648 -4.77 40.64 45.11
CA PRO A 648 -6.00 40.88 44.37
C PRO A 648 -5.70 41.69 43.10
N THR A 649 -5.97 41.11 41.93
CA THR A 649 -5.66 41.71 40.63
C THR A 649 -6.72 42.69 40.12
N LEU A 650 -7.95 42.63 40.65
CA LEU A 650 -9.07 43.47 40.21
C LEU A 650 -9.72 44.17 41.40
N SER A 651 -9.65 45.50 41.43
CA SER A 651 -10.27 46.35 42.44
C SER A 651 -11.14 47.44 41.81
N ALA A 652 -12.16 47.85 42.55
CA ALA A 652 -12.98 49.01 42.24
C ALA A 652 -12.70 50.10 43.26
N SER A 653 -12.64 51.36 42.81
CA SER A 653 -12.44 52.49 43.70
C SER A 653 -13.55 53.53 43.56
N ALA A 654 -13.93 54.14 44.68
CA ALA A 654 -14.89 55.22 44.73
C ALA A 654 -14.42 56.33 45.68
N THR A 655 -14.84 57.56 45.41
CA THR A 655 -14.43 58.72 46.21
C THR A 655 -15.41 58.97 47.36
N LEU A 656 -14.96 58.97 48.60
CA LEU A 656 -15.73 59.35 49.78
C LEU A 656 -15.40 60.80 50.19
N VAL A 657 -16.39 61.67 50.13
CA VAL A 657 -16.28 63.10 50.45
C VAL A 657 -17.01 63.40 51.74
N ILE A 658 -16.31 64.01 52.70
CA ILE A 658 -16.80 64.24 54.06
C ILE A 658 -16.80 65.73 54.36
N HIS A 659 -17.97 66.28 54.68
CA HIS A 659 -18.15 67.68 55.04
C HIS A 659 -18.22 67.85 56.56
N PHE A 660 -17.36 68.70 57.13
CA PHE A 660 -17.34 68.95 58.57
C PHE A 660 -18.33 70.04 58.97
N LEU A 661 -19.27 69.69 59.85
CA LEU A 661 -20.30 70.61 60.35
C LEU A 661 -19.92 71.20 61.72
N LYS A 662 -20.41 72.41 62.01
CA LYS A 662 -20.22 73.06 63.31
C LYS A 662 -21.05 72.35 64.39
N ALA A 663 -20.44 72.08 65.54
CA ALA A 663 -21.11 71.46 66.69
C ALA A 663 -22.31 72.31 67.16
N PRO A 664 -23.48 71.71 67.44
CA PRO A 664 -24.62 72.44 67.98
C PRO A 664 -24.33 72.94 69.41
N SER A 665 -24.63 74.21 69.70
CA SER A 665 -24.37 74.83 71.01
C SER A 665 -25.29 74.24 72.10
N ALA A 666 -24.71 73.83 73.22
CA ALA A 666 -25.40 73.31 74.40
C ALA A 666 -26.22 74.40 75.13
N ARG A 667 -27.40 74.71 74.59
CA ARG A 667 -28.52 75.35 75.32
C ARG A 667 -29.79 75.14 74.50
N ALA A 668 -30.38 73.96 74.67
CA ALA A 668 -31.70 73.66 74.13
C ALA A 668 -32.77 74.30 75.02
N PRO A 669 -33.78 74.98 74.47
CA PRO A 669 -34.94 75.42 75.25
C PRO A 669 -35.69 74.20 75.78
N THR A 670 -36.06 74.23 77.07
CA THR A 670 -36.86 73.20 77.73
C THR A 670 -38.27 73.18 77.14
N LEU A 671 -38.58 72.12 76.39
CA LEU A 671 -39.92 71.90 75.86
C LEU A 671 -40.83 71.29 76.91
N ASN A 672 -42.03 71.85 77.03
CA ASN A 672 -43.14 71.18 77.71
C ASN A 672 -43.34 69.79 77.10
N PRO A 673 -43.48 68.72 77.90
CA PRO A 673 -43.63 67.36 77.37
C PRO A 673 -44.92 67.25 76.55
N VAL A 674 -44.77 67.04 75.24
CA VAL A 674 -45.90 66.67 74.37
C VAL A 674 -46.33 65.25 74.77
N PRO A 675 -47.58 65.02 75.20
CA PRO A 675 -48.02 63.67 75.57
C PRO A 675 -47.94 62.73 74.36
N THR A 676 -47.37 61.53 74.57
CA THR A 676 -47.29 60.49 73.55
C THR A 676 -48.68 60.18 72.99
N ARG A 677 -48.85 60.40 71.68
CA ARG A 677 -50.11 60.11 70.98
C ARG A 677 -49.99 58.85 70.13
N HIS A 678 -51.10 58.13 70.07
CA HIS A 678 -51.24 56.90 69.31
C HIS A 678 -51.79 57.23 67.91
N LEU A 679 -51.09 56.84 66.85
CA LEU A 679 -51.55 56.96 65.47
C LEU A 679 -51.78 55.58 64.85
N CYS A 680 -52.75 55.46 63.95
CA CYS A 680 -53.12 54.18 63.37
C CYS A 680 -52.71 54.11 61.88
N THR A 681 -51.95 53.08 61.50
CA THR A 681 -51.53 52.84 60.11
C THR A 681 -52.59 52.03 59.34
N PRO A 682 -52.94 52.32 58.07
CA PRO A 682 -52.44 53.38 57.18
C PRO A 682 -53.41 54.59 57.04
N ARG A 683 -53.96 55.12 58.15
CA ARG A 683 -54.90 56.27 58.11
C ARG A 683 -54.18 57.61 58.32
N GLN A 684 -54.62 58.67 57.64
CA GLN A 684 -54.06 60.03 57.77
C GLN A 684 -54.89 60.97 58.66
N ASP A 685 -56.15 60.60 58.93
CA ASP A 685 -57.18 61.49 59.49
C ASP A 685 -56.89 61.93 60.93
N HIS A 686 -55.87 61.35 61.56
CA HIS A 686 -55.42 61.66 62.90
C HIS A 686 -53.92 61.96 62.89
N GLY A 687 -53.57 63.14 63.41
CA GLY A 687 -52.20 63.62 63.52
C GLY A 687 -51.91 64.26 64.87
N VAL A 688 -50.64 64.58 65.08
CA VAL A 688 -50.12 65.24 66.29
C VAL A 688 -49.88 66.71 65.97
N VAL A 689 -50.50 67.61 66.73
CA VAL A 689 -50.21 69.04 66.65
C VAL A 689 -48.89 69.31 67.37
N ILE A 690 -47.96 69.97 66.69
CA ILE A 690 -46.65 70.37 67.16
C ILE A 690 -46.66 71.89 67.28
N SER A 691 -46.31 72.41 68.45
CA SER A 691 -46.16 73.85 68.70
C SER A 691 -44.69 74.27 68.62
N GLY A 692 -44.43 75.45 68.07
CA GLY A 692 -43.11 76.09 68.18
C GLY A 692 -42.76 76.39 69.65
N PRO A 693 -41.47 76.50 70.00
CA PRO A 693 -41.05 76.79 71.38
C PRO A 693 -41.59 78.16 71.83
N SER A 694 -42.32 78.21 72.95
CA SER A 694 -42.78 79.48 73.55
C SER A 694 -41.84 79.90 74.66
N GLU A 695 -40.96 80.88 74.41
CA GLU A 695 -40.38 81.83 75.37
C GLU A 695 -39.18 82.53 74.72
N ASP A 696 -39.40 83.74 74.19
CA ASP A 696 -38.37 84.78 74.07
C ASP A 696 -38.86 85.98 74.91
N PRO A 697 -38.20 86.33 76.03
CA PRO A 697 -38.68 87.38 76.93
C PRO A 697 -38.64 88.81 76.35
N ASP A 698 -38.01 89.02 75.19
CA ASP A 698 -37.71 90.37 74.69
C ASP A 698 -38.68 90.90 73.61
N VAL A 699 -39.80 90.21 73.33
CA VAL A 699 -40.77 90.69 72.34
C VAL A 699 -42.20 90.72 72.88
N ALA A 700 -42.67 91.94 73.19
CA ALA A 700 -44.05 92.21 73.54
C ALA A 700 -44.95 92.15 72.28
N GLY A 701 -45.58 91.00 72.07
CA GLY A 701 -46.74 90.84 71.18
C GLY A 701 -46.51 90.00 69.93
N GLY A 702 -47.10 88.80 69.92
CA GLY A 702 -47.39 88.03 68.70
C GLY A 702 -46.45 86.86 68.44
N HIS A 703 -47.03 85.66 68.34
CA HIS A 703 -46.38 84.44 67.84
C HIS A 703 -45.67 84.72 66.50
N GLY A 704 -44.34 84.61 66.45
CA GLY A 704 -43.58 84.76 65.20
C GLY A 704 -43.78 83.54 64.28
N PRO A 705 -43.66 83.69 62.94
CA PRO A 705 -43.83 82.59 62.00
C PRO A 705 -42.69 81.57 62.18
N TYR A 706 -43.04 80.39 62.66
CA TYR A 706 -42.16 79.23 62.67
C TYR A 706 -42.33 78.45 61.36
N SER A 707 -41.21 78.08 60.75
CA SER A 707 -41.19 77.13 59.63
C SER A 707 -40.89 75.74 60.16
N PHE A 708 -41.66 74.74 59.70
CA PHE A 708 -41.55 73.36 60.16
C PHE A 708 -41.18 72.46 58.99
N ALA A 709 -40.17 71.61 59.17
CA ALA A 709 -39.74 70.63 58.18
C ALA A 709 -39.43 69.29 58.84
N LEU A 710 -39.58 68.18 58.11
CA LEU A 710 -39.11 66.87 58.55
C LEU A 710 -37.58 66.79 58.41
N GLY A 711 -36.93 65.99 59.25
CA GLY A 711 -35.49 65.73 59.14
C GLY A 711 -35.09 65.13 57.77
N PRO A 712 -33.81 65.21 57.38
CA PRO A 712 -33.33 64.84 56.05
C PRO A 712 -33.32 63.32 55.77
N ASN A 713 -33.70 62.47 56.73
CA ASN A 713 -33.72 61.02 56.53
C ASN A 713 -34.83 60.64 55.51
N PRO A 714 -34.49 59.98 54.38
CA PRO A 714 -35.45 59.62 53.33
C PRO A 714 -36.61 58.76 53.85
N THR A 715 -36.36 57.87 54.81
CA THR A 715 -37.41 57.05 55.43
C THR A 715 -38.37 57.87 56.27
N VAL A 716 -37.90 58.95 56.91
CA VAL A 716 -38.76 59.86 57.68
C VAL A 716 -39.65 60.69 56.76
N GLN A 717 -39.11 61.19 55.65
CA GLN A 717 -39.88 61.95 54.66
C GLN A 717 -40.86 61.09 53.86
N ARG A 718 -40.57 59.80 53.73
CA ARG A 718 -41.48 58.81 53.13
C ARG A 718 -42.63 58.46 54.07
N ASP A 719 -42.32 58.16 55.34
CA ASP A 719 -43.27 57.56 56.29
C ASP A 719 -44.16 58.61 57.02
N TRP A 720 -43.76 59.88 57.01
CA TRP A 720 -44.43 60.95 57.76
C TRP A 720 -44.74 62.16 56.87
N HIS A 721 -45.85 62.83 57.16
CA HIS A 721 -46.25 64.05 56.47
C HIS A 721 -46.48 65.19 57.47
N LEU A 722 -45.92 66.35 57.20
CA LEU A 722 -45.96 67.51 58.08
C LEU A 722 -46.57 68.70 57.35
N GLN A 723 -47.63 69.26 57.91
CA GLN A 723 -48.37 70.39 57.34
C GLN A 723 -48.42 71.54 58.34
N ALA A 724 -48.02 72.76 57.96
CA ALA A 724 -48.18 73.92 58.84
C ALA A 724 -49.68 74.25 59.03
N LEU A 725 -50.12 74.43 60.29
CA LEU A 725 -51.51 74.79 60.63
C LEU A 725 -51.69 76.30 60.69
N ASN A 726 -50.73 77.00 61.29
CA ASN A 726 -50.65 78.46 61.40
C ASN A 726 -49.20 78.88 61.69
N ASP A 727 -48.97 80.17 61.91
CA ASP A 727 -47.64 80.74 62.18
C ASP A 727 -46.96 80.19 63.45
N SER A 728 -47.64 79.37 64.27
CA SER A 728 -47.12 78.84 65.53
C SER A 728 -47.18 77.32 65.69
N HIS A 729 -47.89 76.60 64.83
CA HIS A 729 -48.16 75.17 64.96
C HIS A 729 -48.10 74.43 63.61
N ALA A 730 -47.71 73.16 63.65
CA ALA A 730 -47.77 72.23 62.54
C ALA A 730 -48.52 70.95 62.92
N TYR A 731 -49.08 70.26 61.94
CA TYR A 731 -49.80 68.99 62.06
C TYR A 731 -48.99 67.87 61.43
N LEU A 732 -48.59 66.89 62.24
CA LEU A 732 -47.83 65.71 61.81
C LEU A 732 -48.77 64.51 61.64
N THR A 733 -48.77 63.90 60.47
CA THR A 733 -49.61 62.74 60.09
C THR A 733 -48.76 61.61 59.51
N LEU A 734 -49.33 60.41 59.39
CA LEU A 734 -48.71 59.26 58.73
C LEU A 734 -48.83 59.37 57.20
N ALA A 735 -47.88 58.79 56.46
CA ALA A 735 -48.01 58.64 55.02
C ALA A 735 -49.03 57.56 54.61
N LEU A 736 -49.55 57.65 53.38
CA LEU A 736 -50.53 56.73 52.77
C LEU A 736 -49.95 55.36 52.37
N HIS A 737 -49.03 54.83 53.17
CA HIS A 737 -48.52 53.47 53.02
C HIS A 737 -48.41 52.80 54.38
N TRP A 738 -48.16 51.49 54.39
CA TRP A 738 -47.99 50.77 55.63
C TRP A 738 -46.72 51.23 56.36
N VAL A 739 -46.89 51.93 57.49
CA VAL A 739 -45.83 52.21 58.47
C VAL A 739 -45.89 51.16 59.58
N GLU A 740 -44.73 50.63 59.99
CA GLU A 740 -44.65 49.51 60.93
C GLU A 740 -45.20 49.87 62.33
N PRO A 741 -46.06 49.04 62.96
CA PRO A 741 -46.58 49.26 64.31
C PRO A 741 -45.51 49.18 65.41
N ARG A 742 -44.93 50.33 65.79
CA ARG A 742 -43.97 50.46 66.89
C ARG A 742 -43.93 51.90 67.40
N GLU A 743 -43.14 52.15 68.45
CA GLU A 743 -42.78 53.51 68.84
C GLU A 743 -41.78 54.07 67.83
N HIS A 744 -42.10 55.25 67.28
CA HIS A 744 -41.25 56.00 66.36
C HIS A 744 -40.89 57.35 66.98
N VAL A 745 -39.67 57.81 66.71
CA VAL A 745 -39.20 59.13 67.11
C VAL A 745 -39.00 59.94 65.85
N VAL A 746 -39.85 60.92 65.62
CA VAL A 746 -39.89 61.72 64.39
C VAL A 746 -39.13 63.03 64.62
N PRO A 747 -37.99 63.26 63.94
CA PRO A 747 -37.27 64.53 64.02
C PRO A 747 -37.99 65.59 63.17
N VAL A 748 -38.45 66.65 63.81
CA VAL A 748 -39.07 67.83 63.19
C VAL A 748 -38.18 69.04 63.42
N VAL A 749 -37.69 69.63 62.35
CA VAL A 749 -36.89 70.85 62.39
C VAL A 749 -37.84 72.05 62.41
N VAL A 750 -37.67 72.90 63.42
CA VAL A 750 -38.37 74.18 63.56
C VAL A 750 -37.36 75.29 63.34
N SER A 751 -37.70 76.25 62.48
CA SER A 751 -36.84 77.38 62.17
C SER A 751 -37.55 78.71 62.31
N HIS A 752 -36.87 79.67 62.94
CA HIS A 752 -37.29 81.06 63.05
C HIS A 752 -36.07 81.96 62.77
N ASN A 753 -36.16 82.82 61.76
CA ASN A 753 -35.03 83.59 61.25
C ASN A 753 -33.80 82.70 60.94
N ALA A 754 -32.62 83.03 61.49
CA ALA A 754 -31.37 82.27 61.29
C ALA A 754 -31.17 81.11 62.28
N GLN A 755 -32.12 80.88 63.20
CA GLN A 755 -32.02 79.84 64.22
C GLN A 755 -32.86 78.62 63.83
N ARG A 756 -32.28 77.43 64.00
CA ARG A 756 -32.93 76.13 63.74
C ARG A 756 -32.84 75.26 64.98
N TRP A 757 -33.94 74.65 65.35
CA TRP A 757 -34.04 73.67 66.44
C TRP A 757 -34.60 72.36 65.90
N GLN A 758 -34.19 71.23 66.47
CA GLN A 758 -34.75 69.93 66.12
C GLN A 758 -35.54 69.38 67.30
N LEU A 759 -36.84 69.17 67.08
CA LEU A 759 -37.78 68.54 68.00
C LEU A 759 -37.85 67.05 67.72
N LEU A 760 -37.79 66.21 68.75
CA LEU A 760 -37.95 64.76 68.65
C LEU A 760 -39.36 64.38 69.14
N ILE A 761 -40.28 64.13 68.21
CA ILE A 761 -41.67 63.82 68.52
C ILE A 761 -41.85 62.30 68.64
N ARG A 762 -42.21 61.81 69.82
CA ARG A 762 -42.49 60.39 70.04
C ARG A 762 -43.92 60.05 69.70
N VAL A 763 -44.10 59.12 68.75
CA VAL A 763 -45.41 58.68 68.27
C VAL A 763 -45.47 57.16 68.30
N ILE A 764 -46.55 56.59 68.84
CA ILE A 764 -46.75 55.14 68.82
C ILE A 764 -47.71 54.78 67.70
N VAL A 765 -47.21 54.07 66.70
CA VAL A 765 -48.02 53.58 65.57
C VAL A 765 -48.61 52.21 65.93
N CYS A 766 -49.92 52.03 65.77
CA CYS A 766 -50.59 50.72 65.96
C CYS A 766 -51.50 50.38 64.77
N ARG A 767 -52.05 49.16 64.76
CA ARG A 767 -53.07 48.76 63.77
C ARG A 767 -54.44 49.35 64.13
N CYS A 768 -55.16 49.85 63.12
CA CYS A 768 -56.54 50.32 63.26
C CYS A 768 -57.49 49.15 63.56
N ASN A 769 -58.47 49.36 64.44
CA ASN A 769 -59.76 48.67 64.32
C ASN A 769 -60.65 49.40 63.28
N VAL A 770 -61.84 48.85 62.98
CA VAL A 770 -62.81 49.45 62.04
C VAL A 770 -63.27 50.86 62.41
N GLU A 771 -63.13 51.27 63.68
CA GLU A 771 -63.49 52.59 64.20
C GLU A 771 -62.30 53.57 64.23
N GLY A 772 -61.10 53.15 63.81
CA GLY A 772 -59.90 54.00 63.74
C GLY A 772 -59.12 54.16 65.05
N GLN A 773 -59.36 53.32 66.05
CA GLN A 773 -58.64 53.32 67.33
C GLN A 773 -57.51 52.29 67.37
N CYS A 774 -56.42 52.61 68.07
CA CYS A 774 -55.26 51.71 68.23
C CYS A 774 -55.61 50.46 69.04
N MET A 775 -55.44 49.28 68.44
CA MET A 775 -55.62 48.00 69.15
C MET A 775 -54.48 47.75 70.16
N ARG A 776 -54.75 47.85 71.46
CA ARG A 776 -53.80 47.50 72.53
C ARG A 776 -53.82 45.97 72.78
N LYS A 777 -52.79 45.28 72.24
CA LYS A 777 -52.34 43.87 72.44
C LYS A 777 -53.35 42.85 73.01
N VAL A 778 -53.59 41.79 72.23
CA VAL A 778 -53.99 40.46 72.75
C VAL A 778 -52.98 39.40 72.28
N GLY A 779 -52.38 38.72 73.26
CA GLY A 779 -51.90 37.33 73.28
C GLY A 779 -51.20 36.70 72.07
N ARG A 780 -49.92 36.33 72.26
CA ARG A 780 -49.20 35.27 71.53
C ARG A 780 -50.04 33.98 71.46
N MET A 781 -50.43 33.54 70.27
CA MET A 781 -50.73 32.14 70.00
C MET A 781 -49.49 31.47 69.38
N LYS A 782 -49.06 30.37 70.03
CA LYS A 782 -47.99 29.48 69.61
C LYS A 782 -48.39 28.71 68.35
N GLY A 783 -47.43 28.56 67.43
CA GLY A 783 -47.22 27.35 66.66
C GLY A 783 -48.05 27.18 65.40
N MET A 784 -47.48 27.56 64.25
CA MET A 784 -47.87 27.02 62.95
C MET A 784 -46.63 26.98 62.06
N PRO A 785 -46.17 25.79 61.60
CA PRO A 785 -45.10 25.70 60.64
C PRO A 785 -45.61 26.07 59.24
N THR A 786 -44.84 26.91 58.56
CA THR A 786 -45.04 27.35 57.18
C THR A 786 -44.72 26.23 56.20
N LYS A 787 -45.71 25.95 55.35
CA LYS A 787 -45.65 25.42 53.97
C LYS A 787 -44.30 24.86 53.50
N LEU A 788 -44.14 23.54 53.60
CA LEU A 788 -43.20 22.75 52.77
C LEU A 788 -43.70 21.34 52.41
N SER A 789 -44.97 21.01 52.69
CA SER A 789 -45.52 19.65 52.47
C SER A 789 -46.66 19.63 51.44
N ALA A 790 -46.43 20.23 50.27
CA ALA A 790 -47.31 20.07 49.10
C ALA A 790 -46.54 19.72 47.82
N VAL A 791 -45.23 20.00 47.76
CA VAL A 791 -44.39 19.63 46.60
C VAL A 791 -43.86 18.20 46.73
N GLY A 792 -43.55 17.73 47.95
CA GLY A 792 -43.03 16.37 48.17
C GLY A 792 -44.03 15.26 47.83
N ILE A 793 -45.33 15.49 48.01
CA ILE A 793 -46.37 14.51 47.68
C ILE A 793 -46.57 14.43 46.15
N LEU A 794 -46.41 15.55 45.43
CA LEU A 794 -46.51 15.59 43.97
C LEU A 794 -45.27 14.98 43.30
N VAL A 795 -44.07 15.24 43.82
CA VAL A 795 -42.82 14.66 43.31
C VAL A 795 -42.73 13.17 43.65
N GLY A 796 -43.16 12.76 44.84
CA GLY A 796 -43.21 11.35 45.25
C GLY A 796 -44.20 10.53 44.44
N THR A 797 -45.36 11.09 44.08
CA THR A 797 -46.36 10.40 43.24
C THR A 797 -45.92 10.32 41.77
N LEU A 798 -45.27 11.36 41.23
CA LEU A 798 -44.69 11.32 39.87
C LEU A 798 -43.51 10.35 39.76
N MET A 799 -42.64 10.27 40.78
CA MET A 799 -41.56 9.29 40.83
C MET A 799 -42.09 7.86 40.97
N ALA A 800 -43.14 7.64 41.77
CA ALA A 800 -43.76 6.32 41.89
C ALA A 800 -44.42 5.87 40.58
N ILE A 801 -45.09 6.79 39.85
CA ILE A 801 -45.66 6.49 38.52
C ILE A 801 -44.56 6.24 37.49
N GLY A 802 -43.45 7.00 37.52
CA GLY A 802 -42.29 6.79 36.66
C GLY A 802 -41.63 5.43 36.87
N ILE A 803 -41.42 5.01 38.13
CA ILE A 803 -40.88 3.69 38.47
C ILE A 803 -41.86 2.58 38.05
N PHE A 804 -43.17 2.79 38.21
CA PHE A 804 -44.18 1.82 37.79
C PHE A 804 -44.23 1.66 36.26
N LEU A 805 -44.06 2.75 35.50
CA LEU A 805 -43.97 2.72 34.03
C LEU A 805 -42.67 2.07 33.54
N ILE A 806 -41.54 2.32 34.20
CA ILE A 806 -40.26 1.65 33.89
C ILE A 806 -40.36 0.14 34.18
N LEU A 807 -41.03 -0.27 35.27
CA LEU A 807 -41.27 -1.68 35.57
C LEU A 807 -42.19 -2.34 34.53
N ILE A 808 -43.22 -1.65 34.04
CA ILE A 808 -44.08 -2.14 32.95
C ILE A 808 -43.31 -2.27 31.63
N PHE A 809 -42.49 -1.27 31.28
CA PHE A 809 -41.70 -1.29 30.05
C PHE A 809 -40.61 -2.37 30.08
N THR A 810 -39.92 -2.52 31.21
CA THR A 810 -38.92 -3.59 31.39
C THR A 810 -39.56 -4.97 31.31
N HIS A 811 -40.74 -5.18 31.93
CA HIS A 811 -41.48 -6.45 31.78
C HIS A 811 -41.96 -6.73 30.34
N LEU A 812 -42.38 -5.69 29.59
CA LEU A 812 -42.77 -5.83 28.18
C LEU A 812 -41.57 -6.13 27.26
N THR A 813 -40.41 -5.53 27.53
CA THR A 813 -39.18 -5.81 26.78
C THR A 813 -38.59 -7.20 27.08
N LEU A 814 -38.69 -7.68 28.32
CA LEU A 814 -38.30 -9.04 28.70
C LEU A 814 -39.28 -10.12 28.19
N ALA A 815 -40.57 -9.77 27.99
CA ALA A 815 -41.54 -10.67 27.34
C ALA A 815 -41.36 -10.77 25.82
N ARG A 816 -40.81 -9.73 25.15
CA ARG A 816 -40.50 -9.75 23.70
C ARG A 816 -39.21 -10.48 23.34
N LYS A 817 -38.27 -10.61 24.28
CA LYS A 817 -36.97 -11.27 24.04
C LYS A 817 -36.98 -12.80 24.21
N LYS A 818 -38.16 -13.40 24.47
CA LYS A 818 -38.31 -14.86 24.64
C LYS A 818 -38.86 -15.58 23.40
N HIS A 819 -38.87 -14.92 22.23
CA HIS A 819 -39.46 -15.50 21.01
C HIS A 819 -38.59 -15.46 19.74
N LEU A 820 -37.35 -14.99 19.81
CA LEU A 820 -36.37 -15.15 18.74
C LEU A 820 -35.05 -15.60 19.36
N ASP A 821 -34.92 -16.92 19.51
CA ASP A 821 -33.64 -17.64 19.49
C ASP A 821 -33.96 -19.14 19.59
N HIS A 822 -34.24 -19.77 18.44
CA HIS A 822 -33.88 -21.16 18.21
C HIS A 822 -33.64 -21.41 16.70
N PRO A 823 -32.65 -22.27 16.37
CA PRO A 823 -32.02 -22.33 15.05
C PRO A 823 -32.76 -23.24 14.07
N VAL A 824 -32.47 -23.00 12.78
CA VAL A 824 -32.96 -23.73 11.61
C VAL A 824 -32.35 -25.13 11.55
N ASP A 825 -33.21 -26.15 11.46
CA ASP A 825 -32.87 -27.49 10.97
C ASP A 825 -33.86 -27.93 9.88
N SER A 826 -33.31 -28.04 8.67
CA SER A 826 -33.50 -29.01 7.58
C SER A 826 -34.85 -29.70 7.23
N VAL A 827 -34.92 -30.04 5.92
CA VAL A 827 -35.73 -31.04 5.16
C VAL A 827 -37.09 -30.61 4.53
N PRO A 828 -37.62 -31.30 3.48
CA PRO A 828 -37.46 -31.00 2.05
C PRO A 828 -38.81 -30.72 1.31
N LEU A 829 -38.76 -30.14 0.10
CA LEU A 829 -39.91 -30.08 -0.81
C LEU A 829 -39.76 -31.07 -1.98
N LYS A 830 -40.65 -32.05 -1.97
CA LYS A 830 -40.92 -32.97 -3.08
C LYS A 830 -41.99 -32.35 -3.98
N ALA A 831 -41.71 -32.43 -5.28
CA ALA A 831 -42.52 -32.27 -6.48
C ALA A 831 -44.06 -32.17 -6.37
N VAL A 832 -44.67 -31.45 -7.34
CA VAL A 832 -45.55 -32.06 -8.39
C VAL A 832 -46.00 -31.01 -9.44
N VAL A 833 -45.86 -31.43 -10.70
CA VAL A 833 -46.19 -30.87 -12.04
C VAL A 833 -45.30 -29.75 -12.59
#